data_AF-A0A6N8B169-F1
#
_entry.id   AF-A0A6N8B169-F1
#
_cell.length_a   1.000
_cell.length_b   1.000
_cell.length_c   1.000
_cell.angle_alpha   90.00
_cell.angle_beta   90.00
_cell.angle_gamma   90.00
#
_symmetry.space_group_name_H-M   'P 1'
#
loop_
_entity.id
_entity.type
_entity.pdbx_description
1 polymer ?
#
loop_
_entity_poly.entity_id
_entity_poly.type
_entity_poly.pdbx_seq_one_letter_code
_entity_poly.pdbx_strand_id
1 'polypeptide(L)'
;MKKTVISITAGCLTASILFSPAIALANSETKLAAKPIAVEKVKEGQVPQATISLNDAIVKAKSLFNIGDEYDRFESNLNSYDGRVEWNLNWHKSQEPRGSITVRINAITGKVLNMNRWKQDPPGQEEFIGLPKFSYQEATKFAKEWGGKLAPDYFPQTRLNPENERSFSIVRRGPAEYSYKFERVANHITFPENNIYVRINANTGELVGYKNNWDEKQQFPAARNKISKQQAEDIFSKEVELVYFRPHRYNEDDVPVELVYRVKNGSSLYIDALTGEIIENARYYYKEMDSARGMGSTDKQELSPAEQEEVDEIENIISSKKALEYAKEIVDIPKDYQLNETRLSKNYLYPKQRQWNFRWSGKNGSCQAVVDAINGELVAFNNWNTELERQYKYGELSKENVKVTKEEAEKIAANFIKKLQNKRFSEIKLEQSYVDEINIKDEVLPRRYNFNYVRMVSDIPFPDNGFEVRVDPFTGNITNYRMNWWQLDFPKPSGLIDQDKAADNFINEGQFSLNYLRLHFREDQPEIHLAYHLQNLGSYMMDAKTGKLIDRQGKPIPPKPTKQFSDIKGHPAKEDIYLLAQANIIKSSDNKFYPNSNITKLEALAWLIAARGWHVELPYDDNKKRIVDAALELGIINNNTTDLDQDITKLELARYLINTLDYDGAAKLNNVYKLNLRDASEIPSQWKGYAALSIGLNLQQPIEGKFSPNSKITKGNAASAVVSLLKVDK
;
A
#
# COMPACT_ATOMS: atom_id res chain seq x y z
N MET A 1 -12.36 91.81 13.35
CA MET A 1 -11.95 91.11 12.10
C MET A 1 -12.30 89.63 12.20
N LYS A 2 -12.18 88.86 11.10
CA LYS A 2 -12.37 87.40 11.04
C LYS A 2 -11.48 86.70 12.10
N LYS A 3 -11.83 85.56 12.73
CA LYS A 3 -12.90 84.56 12.45
C LYS A 3 -13.30 83.81 13.76
N THR A 4 -14.54 83.32 13.82
CA THR A 4 -15.12 82.36 14.79
C THR A 4 -14.52 80.93 14.65
N VAL A 5 -14.74 79.90 15.49
CA VAL A 5 -15.86 79.58 16.42
C VAL A 5 -15.45 78.57 17.56
N ILE A 6 -16.15 78.64 18.71
CA ILE A 6 -16.65 77.57 19.65
C ILE A 6 -15.99 76.16 19.56
N SER A 7 -15.31 75.58 20.57
CA SER A 7 -15.66 75.15 21.97
C SER A 7 -16.08 73.67 22.11
N ILE A 8 -15.69 73.05 23.24
CA ILE A 8 -15.88 71.62 23.57
C ILE A 8 -17.14 71.40 24.42
N THR A 9 -18.00 70.44 24.05
CA THR A 9 -18.82 69.66 25.01
C THR A 9 -19.22 68.31 24.40
N ALA A 10 -19.46 67.29 25.22
CA ALA A 10 -19.73 65.91 24.78
C ALA A 10 -21.23 65.55 24.78
N GLY A 11 -21.64 64.61 23.92
CA GLY A 11 -23.00 64.08 23.93
C GLY A 11 -23.32 62.99 22.87
N CYS A 12 -23.53 61.77 23.36
CA CYS A 12 -24.29 60.66 22.75
C CYS A 12 -23.78 59.88 21.50
N LEU A 13 -23.84 58.55 21.66
CA LEU A 13 -24.08 57.47 20.70
C LEU A 13 -23.57 57.57 19.23
N THR A 14 -22.59 56.73 18.89
CA THR A 14 -22.62 55.92 17.66
C THR A 14 -22.13 54.49 17.95
N ALA A 15 -22.61 53.50 17.20
CA ALA A 15 -22.16 52.11 17.33
C ALA A 15 -20.83 51.92 16.60
N SER A 16 -19.78 51.48 17.32
CA SER A 16 -18.46 51.24 16.74
C SER A 16 -18.34 49.81 16.21
N ILE A 17 -18.51 49.63 14.90
CA ILE A 17 -18.12 48.40 14.20
C ILE A 17 -16.60 48.27 14.30
N LEU A 18 -16.11 47.30 15.08
CA LEU A 18 -14.68 47.00 15.13
C LEU A 18 -14.25 46.29 13.84
N PHE A 19 -13.69 47.06 12.92
CA PHE A 19 -12.91 46.55 11.81
C PHE A 19 -11.69 45.78 12.34
N SER A 20 -11.79 44.45 12.39
CA SER A 20 -10.60 43.61 12.37
C SER A 20 -9.84 43.88 11.06
N PRO A 21 -8.52 44.10 11.08
CA PRO A 21 -7.74 44.20 9.87
C PRO A 21 -7.74 42.83 9.18
N ALA A 22 -8.54 42.68 8.14
CA ALA A 22 -8.46 41.53 7.26
C ALA A 22 -7.06 41.54 6.63
N ILE A 23 -6.19 40.65 7.08
CA ILE A 23 -4.90 40.40 6.43
C ILE A 23 -5.24 39.87 5.04
N ALA A 24 -5.12 40.75 4.05
CA ALA A 24 -5.27 40.40 2.65
C ALA A 24 -4.14 39.44 2.30
N LEU A 25 -4.41 38.14 2.41
CA LEU A 25 -3.67 37.11 1.69
C LEU A 25 -3.84 37.43 0.22
N ALA A 26 -2.85 38.14 -0.33
CA ALA A 26 -2.80 38.41 -1.75
C ALA A 26 -2.73 37.07 -2.48
N ASN A 27 -3.83 36.71 -3.14
CA ASN A 27 -3.83 35.64 -4.13
C ASN A 27 -2.92 36.09 -5.26
N SER A 28 -1.62 35.77 -5.13
CA SER A 28 -0.68 35.87 -6.23
C SER A 28 -1.07 34.82 -7.24
N GLU A 29 -1.92 35.20 -8.20
CA GLU A 29 -2.16 34.44 -9.42
C GLU A 29 -0.86 34.36 -10.23
N THR A 30 0.04 33.47 -9.82
CA THR A 30 1.20 33.06 -10.60
C THR A 30 0.69 32.39 -11.87
N LYS A 31 0.61 33.18 -12.94
CA LYS A 31 0.19 32.73 -14.28
C LYS A 31 1.07 31.57 -14.74
N LEU A 32 0.62 30.35 -14.51
CA LEU A 32 1.20 29.09 -14.97
C LEU A 32 0.96 28.89 -16.48
N ALA A 33 1.41 29.87 -17.26
CA ALA A 33 1.44 29.84 -18.71
C ALA A 33 2.85 29.43 -19.17
N ALA A 34 3.17 28.13 -19.01
CA ALA A 34 4.39 27.57 -19.58
C ALA A 34 4.32 27.69 -21.10
N LYS A 35 5.20 28.52 -21.69
CA LYS A 35 5.38 28.52 -23.15
C LYS A 35 5.96 27.17 -23.58
N PRO A 36 5.45 26.53 -24.65
CA PRO A 36 6.07 25.33 -25.18
C PRO A 36 7.49 25.67 -25.66
N ILE A 37 8.49 24.98 -25.11
CA ILE A 37 9.85 25.01 -25.63
C ILE A 37 9.84 24.22 -26.94
N ALA A 38 10.34 24.82 -28.02
CA ALA A 38 10.45 24.13 -29.31
C ALA A 38 11.49 23.01 -29.21
N VAL A 39 11.04 21.76 -29.27
CA VAL A 39 11.93 20.59 -29.30
C VAL A 39 12.40 20.36 -30.73
N GLU A 40 13.71 20.40 -30.93
CA GLU A 40 14.33 20.11 -32.23
C GLU A 40 14.21 18.62 -32.56
N LYS A 41 13.78 18.29 -33.78
CA LYS A 41 13.51 16.90 -34.19
C LYS A 41 14.81 16.13 -34.45
N VAL A 42 15.31 15.44 -33.43
CA VAL A 42 16.29 14.36 -33.60
C VAL A 42 15.65 13.25 -34.46
N LYS A 43 16.39 12.78 -35.47
CA LYS A 43 15.94 11.69 -36.37
C LYS A 43 16.17 10.33 -35.73
N GLU A 44 15.31 9.37 -36.04
CA GLU A 44 15.49 7.96 -35.63
C GLU A 44 16.78 7.36 -36.23
N GLY A 45 17.33 6.36 -35.53
CA GLY A 45 18.51 5.61 -35.96
C GLY A 45 19.88 6.16 -35.52
N GLN A 46 19.95 7.37 -34.92
CA GLN A 46 21.18 7.87 -34.30
C GLN A 46 21.16 7.71 -32.78
N VAL A 47 22.17 7.02 -32.24
CA VAL A 47 22.48 7.07 -30.80
C VAL A 47 22.91 8.49 -30.47
N PRO A 48 22.26 9.19 -29.53
CA PRO A 48 22.66 10.56 -29.18
C PRO A 48 24.10 10.59 -28.67
N GLN A 49 24.89 11.58 -29.10
CA GLN A 49 26.25 11.75 -28.60
C GLN A 49 26.27 12.67 -27.37
N ALA A 50 27.15 12.37 -26.41
CA ALA A 50 27.35 13.18 -25.23
C ALA A 50 27.89 14.57 -25.60
N THR A 51 27.12 15.62 -25.30
CA THR A 51 27.48 17.03 -25.51
C THR A 51 28.27 17.59 -24.33
N ILE A 52 28.00 17.09 -23.13
CA ILE A 52 28.72 17.40 -21.89
C ILE A 52 29.89 16.43 -21.77
N SER A 53 31.12 16.92 -21.58
CA SER A 53 32.27 16.04 -21.38
C SER A 53 32.25 15.38 -19.99
N LEU A 54 32.98 14.27 -19.85
CA LEU A 54 33.19 13.63 -18.54
C LEU A 54 33.81 14.60 -17.52
N ASN A 55 34.75 15.45 -17.96
CA ASN A 55 35.38 16.46 -17.11
C ASN A 55 34.35 17.47 -16.58
N ASP A 56 33.49 18.00 -17.45
CA ASP A 56 32.47 18.99 -17.07
C ASP A 56 31.43 18.37 -16.13
N ALA A 57 31.07 17.10 -16.36
CA ALA A 57 30.20 16.34 -15.48
C ALA A 57 30.81 16.12 -14.08
N ILE A 58 32.12 15.80 -14.00
CA ILE A 58 32.88 15.68 -12.74
C ILE A 58 32.95 17.03 -12.02
N VAL A 59 33.35 18.12 -12.70
CA VAL A 59 33.47 19.45 -12.11
C VAL A 59 32.11 19.94 -11.59
N LYS A 60 31.03 19.73 -12.37
CA LYS A 60 29.66 20.05 -11.96
C LYS A 60 29.22 19.24 -10.74
N ALA A 61 29.56 17.95 -10.66
CA ALA A 61 29.24 17.10 -9.52
C ALA A 61 30.01 17.52 -8.25
N LYS A 62 31.34 17.71 -8.32
CA LYS A 62 32.15 18.16 -7.17
C LYS A 62 31.65 19.50 -6.63
N SER A 63 31.33 20.44 -7.53
CA SER A 63 30.78 21.77 -7.19
C SER A 63 29.37 21.71 -6.57
N LEU A 64 28.41 21.02 -7.19
CA LEU A 64 27.02 20.98 -6.71
C LEU A 64 26.86 20.31 -5.34
N PHE A 65 27.67 19.28 -5.07
CA PHE A 65 27.53 18.40 -3.92
C PHE A 65 28.67 18.50 -2.90
N ASN A 66 29.64 19.39 -3.09
CA ASN A 66 30.83 19.53 -2.24
C ASN A 66 31.52 18.17 -2.01
N ILE A 67 31.96 17.56 -3.11
CA ILE A 67 32.77 16.33 -3.10
C ILE A 67 34.22 16.77 -3.13
N GLY A 68 34.97 16.56 -2.05
CA GLY A 68 36.38 16.91 -1.99
C GLY A 68 37.27 15.76 -2.44
N ASP A 69 38.50 15.74 -1.91
CA ASP A 69 39.52 14.72 -2.21
C ASP A 69 39.60 13.64 -1.11
N GLU A 70 38.64 13.63 -0.18
CA GLU A 70 38.45 12.57 0.81
C GLU A 70 38.00 11.23 0.22
N TYR A 71 37.62 11.20 -1.07
CA TYR A 71 37.30 9.99 -1.82
C TYR A 71 38.52 9.56 -2.64
N ASP A 72 39.27 8.57 -2.16
CA ASP A 72 40.51 8.06 -2.77
C ASP A 72 40.31 7.24 -4.04
N ARG A 73 39.07 6.87 -4.39
CA ARG A 73 38.74 6.13 -5.61
C ARG A 73 37.59 6.77 -6.38
N PHE A 74 37.68 6.69 -7.70
CA PHE A 74 36.68 7.22 -8.62
C PHE A 74 36.50 6.29 -9.84
N GLU A 75 35.24 6.07 -10.22
CA GLU A 75 34.83 5.28 -11.38
C GLU A 75 33.74 6.01 -12.17
N SER A 76 33.79 5.93 -13.50
CA SER A 76 32.81 6.57 -14.39
C SER A 76 32.41 5.66 -15.55
N ASN A 77 31.12 5.64 -15.88
CA ASN A 77 30.59 5.00 -17.08
C ASN A 77 29.58 5.92 -17.80
N LEU A 78 29.38 5.66 -19.09
CA LEU A 78 28.41 6.36 -19.95
C LEU A 78 27.31 5.36 -20.33
N ASN A 79 26.08 5.60 -19.87
CA ASN A 79 24.94 4.75 -20.19
C ASN A 79 24.12 5.38 -21.32
N SER A 80 23.51 4.55 -22.18
CA SER A 80 22.59 4.97 -23.23
C SER A 80 21.41 4.00 -23.31
N TYR A 81 20.19 4.50 -23.08
CA TYR A 81 18.93 3.73 -23.13
C TYR A 81 17.72 4.68 -23.30
N ASP A 82 16.64 4.23 -23.96
CA ASP A 82 15.43 5.02 -24.27
C ASP A 82 15.66 6.34 -25.04
N GLY A 83 16.78 6.46 -25.73
CA GLY A 83 17.24 7.74 -26.33
C GLY A 83 17.71 8.78 -25.30
N ARG A 84 17.94 8.37 -24.05
CA ARG A 84 18.66 9.15 -23.02
C ARG A 84 20.10 8.67 -22.93
N VAL A 85 21.00 9.61 -22.67
CA VAL A 85 22.42 9.33 -22.40
C VAL A 85 22.79 9.99 -21.09
N GLU A 86 23.47 9.26 -20.20
CA GLU A 86 23.86 9.76 -18.88
C GLU A 86 25.31 9.36 -18.51
N TRP A 87 26.03 10.31 -17.94
CA TRP A 87 27.25 10.05 -17.18
C TRP A 87 26.86 9.51 -15.80
N ASN A 88 27.38 8.35 -15.42
CA ASN A 88 27.23 7.76 -14.10
C ASN A 88 28.59 7.77 -13.41
N LEU A 89 28.70 8.59 -12.36
CA LEU A 89 29.94 8.99 -11.70
C LEU A 89 29.93 8.50 -10.25
N ASN A 90 30.94 7.75 -9.83
CA ASN A 90 30.98 7.07 -8.54
C ASN A 90 32.29 7.39 -7.82
N TRP A 91 32.20 8.04 -6.66
CA TRP A 91 33.33 8.30 -5.78
C TRP A 91 33.23 7.41 -4.55
N HIS A 92 34.36 6.86 -4.10
CA HIS A 92 34.46 5.97 -2.95
C HIS A 92 35.60 6.40 -2.03
N LYS A 93 35.34 6.39 -0.72
CA LYS A 93 36.32 6.57 0.35
C LYS A 93 36.55 5.20 1.01
N SER A 94 37.77 4.68 0.88
CA SER A 94 38.18 3.36 1.38
C SER A 94 38.63 3.37 2.84
N GLN A 95 39.10 4.51 3.33
CA GLN A 95 39.57 4.69 4.69
C GLN A 95 38.40 4.98 5.64
N GLU A 96 38.48 4.51 6.88
CA GLU A 96 37.41 4.72 7.88
C GLU A 96 37.21 6.22 8.24
N PRO A 97 36.00 6.64 8.62
CA PRO A 97 34.74 6.01 8.24
C PRO A 97 34.56 6.06 6.71
N ARG A 98 34.15 4.94 6.11
CA ARG A 98 34.02 4.84 4.64
C ARG A 98 32.88 5.72 4.12
N GLY A 99 32.83 5.89 2.81
CA GLY A 99 31.72 6.58 2.16
C GLY A 99 31.69 6.34 0.66
N SER A 100 30.57 6.69 0.05
CA SER A 100 30.44 6.76 -1.39
C SER A 100 29.44 7.84 -1.81
N ILE A 101 29.64 8.39 -3.01
CA ILE A 101 28.63 9.22 -3.66
C ILE A 101 28.53 8.83 -5.13
N THR A 102 27.32 8.50 -5.56
CA THR A 102 26.96 8.23 -6.96
C THR A 102 26.16 9.42 -7.48
N VAL A 103 26.60 10.01 -8.59
CA VAL A 103 25.87 11.09 -9.29
C VAL A 103 25.62 10.65 -10.72
N ARG A 104 24.37 10.78 -11.20
CA ARG A 104 24.03 10.60 -12.62
C ARG A 104 23.58 11.91 -13.24
N ILE A 105 24.20 12.26 -14.36
CA ILE A 105 24.00 13.53 -15.08
C ILE A 105 23.66 13.21 -16.53
N ASN A 106 22.56 13.76 -17.04
CA ASN A 106 22.20 13.65 -18.44
C ASN A 106 23.33 14.25 -19.31
N ALA A 107 23.92 13.47 -20.20
CA ALA A 107 25.14 13.81 -20.92
C ALA A 107 24.92 14.81 -22.09
N ILE A 108 23.69 15.25 -22.31
CA ILE A 108 23.30 16.21 -23.37
C ILE A 108 22.92 17.55 -22.72
N THR A 109 21.97 17.52 -21.78
CA THR A 109 21.42 18.71 -21.10
C THR A 109 22.19 19.12 -19.84
N GLY A 110 23.07 18.25 -19.33
CA GLY A 110 23.76 18.44 -18.05
C GLY A 110 22.83 18.45 -16.82
N LYS A 111 21.54 18.10 -16.96
CA LYS A 111 20.59 18.02 -15.84
C LYS A 111 20.95 16.85 -14.91
N VAL A 112 20.88 17.04 -13.59
CA VAL A 112 21.10 15.94 -12.63
C VAL A 112 19.88 15.02 -12.65
N LEU A 113 20.13 13.72 -12.85
CA LEU A 113 19.10 12.67 -12.89
C LEU A 113 19.02 11.92 -11.56
N ASN A 114 20.15 11.69 -10.90
CA ASN A 114 20.23 11.00 -9.62
C ASN A 114 21.43 11.49 -8.80
N MET A 115 21.29 11.53 -7.49
CA MET A 115 22.41 11.55 -6.54
C MET A 115 22.09 10.61 -5.37
N ASN A 116 23.04 9.80 -4.95
CA ASN A 116 22.97 9.02 -3.71
C ASN A 116 24.29 9.13 -2.96
N ARG A 117 24.25 9.60 -1.72
CA ARG A 117 25.40 9.69 -0.82
C ARG A 117 25.21 8.72 0.33
N TRP A 118 26.19 7.86 0.54
CA TRP A 118 26.34 7.06 1.76
C TRP A 118 27.60 7.51 2.51
N LYS A 119 27.46 7.68 3.82
CA LYS A 119 28.59 7.82 4.74
C LYS A 119 28.41 6.71 5.78
N GLN A 120 29.48 6.04 6.14
CA GLN A 120 29.55 5.30 7.38
C GLN A 120 29.67 6.30 8.53
N ASP A 121 29.05 6.02 9.66
CA ASP A 121 29.29 6.79 10.87
C ASP A 121 30.68 6.43 11.46
N PRO A 122 31.38 7.35 12.15
CA PRO A 122 32.67 7.06 12.77
C PRO A 122 32.58 5.88 13.76
N PRO A 123 33.62 5.03 13.87
CA PRO A 123 33.62 3.94 14.86
C PRO A 123 33.35 4.47 16.28
N GLY A 124 32.35 3.89 16.95
CA GLY A 124 31.87 4.36 18.26
C GLY A 124 30.91 5.56 18.24
N GLN A 125 30.48 6.03 17.06
CA GLN A 125 29.39 7.00 16.85
C GLN A 125 28.23 6.42 16.00
N GLU A 126 28.20 5.10 15.87
CA GLU A 126 27.29 4.32 15.00
C GLU A 126 25.83 4.30 15.47
N GLU A 127 25.53 4.88 16.63
CA GLU A 127 24.22 4.80 17.28
C GLU A 127 23.62 6.19 17.50
N PHE A 128 22.73 6.60 16.61
CA PHE A 128 21.77 7.63 16.97
C PHE A 128 20.73 7.00 17.92
N ILE A 129 20.37 7.72 18.96
CA ILE A 129 19.35 7.35 19.94
C ILE A 129 18.37 8.53 20.04
N GLY A 130 17.07 8.23 20.15
CA GLY A 130 16.05 9.28 20.28
C GLY A 130 15.80 10.07 18.99
N LEU A 131 15.26 11.27 19.16
CA LEU A 131 14.65 12.07 18.10
C LEU A 131 15.69 12.71 17.15
N PRO A 132 15.34 12.95 15.87
CA PRO A 132 16.20 13.69 14.96
C PRO A 132 16.31 15.17 15.34
N LYS A 133 17.43 15.80 14.95
CA LYS A 133 17.73 17.22 15.23
C LYS A 133 16.76 18.18 14.56
N PHE A 134 16.32 17.85 13.36
CA PHE A 134 15.33 18.61 12.60
C PHE A 134 14.03 17.81 12.52
N SER A 135 12.89 18.50 12.61
CA SER A 135 11.58 17.93 12.27
C SER A 135 11.38 17.81 10.76
N TYR A 136 10.42 16.99 10.32
CA TYR A 136 10.05 16.89 8.90
C TYR A 136 9.61 18.24 8.30
N GLN A 137 8.98 19.12 9.09
CA GLN A 137 8.54 20.45 8.66
C GLN A 137 9.73 21.41 8.44
N GLU A 138 10.78 21.31 9.25
CA GLU A 138 12.01 22.08 9.05
C GLU A 138 12.81 21.55 7.86
N ALA A 139 13.02 20.23 7.80
CA ALA A 139 13.72 19.58 6.68
C ALA A 139 12.97 19.67 5.34
N THR A 140 11.65 19.96 5.35
CA THR A 140 10.89 20.33 4.14
C THR A 140 11.47 21.58 3.46
N LYS A 141 12.08 22.51 4.21
CA LYS A 141 12.73 23.71 3.64
C LYS A 141 13.94 23.29 2.81
N PHE A 142 14.86 22.53 3.41
CA PHE A 142 16.03 21.97 2.73
C PHE A 142 15.64 21.13 1.50
N ALA A 143 14.57 20.32 1.62
CA ALA A 143 14.08 19.52 0.50
C ALA A 143 13.56 20.36 -0.67
N LYS A 144 12.86 21.47 -0.39
CA LYS A 144 12.40 22.43 -1.42
C LYS A 144 13.55 23.21 -2.04
N GLU A 145 14.52 23.63 -1.24
CA GLU A 145 15.74 24.32 -1.70
C GLU A 145 16.55 23.43 -2.66
N TRP A 146 16.79 22.17 -2.30
CA TRP A 146 17.48 21.22 -3.18
C TRP A 146 16.67 20.84 -4.42
N GLY A 147 15.34 20.69 -4.31
CA GLY A 147 14.46 20.46 -5.46
C GLY A 147 14.53 21.60 -6.48
N GLY A 148 14.37 22.84 -6.02
CA GLY A 148 14.49 24.03 -6.87
C GLY A 148 15.89 24.25 -7.45
N LYS A 149 16.96 23.94 -6.68
CA LYS A 149 18.36 24.07 -7.13
C LYS A 149 18.75 23.04 -8.19
N LEU A 150 18.25 21.79 -8.10
CA LEU A 150 18.65 20.70 -9.00
C LEU A 150 17.73 20.51 -10.21
N ALA A 151 16.49 21.01 -10.14
CA ALA A 151 15.49 20.90 -11.20
C ALA A 151 14.64 22.19 -11.35
N PRO A 152 15.25 23.37 -11.61
CA PRO A 152 14.53 24.66 -11.66
C PRO A 152 13.41 24.70 -12.71
N ASP A 153 13.57 24.01 -13.85
CA ASP A 153 12.56 23.95 -14.92
C ASP A 153 11.30 23.16 -14.52
N TYR A 154 11.48 22.15 -13.64
CA TYR A 154 10.46 21.14 -13.33
C TYR A 154 9.81 21.39 -11.97
N PHE A 155 10.59 21.79 -10.96
CA PHE A 155 10.13 21.93 -9.58
C PHE A 155 8.93 22.90 -9.39
N PRO A 156 8.83 24.04 -10.11
CA PRO A 156 7.63 24.90 -10.07
C PRO A 156 6.35 24.22 -10.61
N GLN A 157 6.48 23.12 -11.36
CA GLN A 157 5.39 22.31 -11.88
C GLN A 157 5.03 21.14 -10.93
N THR A 158 5.41 21.19 -9.64
CA THR A 158 5.21 20.07 -8.70
C THR A 158 4.44 20.41 -7.43
N ARG A 159 3.84 19.38 -6.82
CA ARG A 159 3.21 19.42 -5.50
C ARG A 159 3.81 18.33 -4.61
N LEU A 160 4.12 18.66 -3.35
CA LEU A 160 4.56 17.66 -2.37
C LEU A 160 3.41 16.68 -2.08
N ASN A 161 3.67 15.37 -2.22
CA ASN A 161 2.75 14.33 -1.76
C ASN A 161 2.89 14.17 -0.22
N PRO A 162 1.81 14.33 0.56
CA PRO A 162 1.86 14.27 2.02
C PRO A 162 1.92 12.83 2.59
N GLU A 163 1.60 11.81 1.80
CA GLU A 163 1.59 10.40 2.25
C GLU A 163 2.98 9.74 2.22
N ASN A 164 3.99 10.39 1.64
CA ASN A 164 5.37 9.89 1.55
C ASN A 164 6.17 10.04 2.88
N GLU A 165 5.52 10.40 3.98
CA GLU A 165 6.13 10.58 5.30
C GLU A 165 6.53 9.23 5.92
N ARG A 166 7.80 8.85 5.74
CA ARG A 166 8.38 7.64 6.34
C ARG A 166 8.70 7.86 7.82
N SER A 167 8.38 6.87 8.64
CA SER A 167 8.82 6.82 10.03
C SER A 167 10.30 6.46 10.19
N PHE A 168 10.88 6.90 11.29
CA PHE A 168 12.17 6.44 11.81
C PHE A 168 11.96 5.57 13.06
N SER A 169 12.81 4.56 13.27
CA SER A 169 13.02 4.01 14.62
C SER A 169 13.60 5.09 15.52
N ILE A 170 13.37 5.02 16.82
CA ILE A 170 14.03 5.84 17.86
C ILE A 170 15.03 5.07 18.72
N VAL A 171 15.01 3.74 18.66
CA VAL A 171 16.00 2.87 19.31
C VAL A 171 17.11 2.53 18.33
N ARG A 172 18.37 2.68 18.78
CA ARG A 172 19.64 2.35 18.08
C ARG A 172 19.51 2.35 16.55
N ARG A 173 19.47 3.56 15.98
CA ARG A 173 19.21 3.80 14.57
C ARG A 173 20.45 4.34 13.86
N GLY A 174 20.60 4.01 12.58
CA GLY A 174 21.43 4.80 11.66
C GLY A 174 20.83 6.20 11.42
N PRO A 175 21.45 7.03 10.56
CA PRO A 175 20.95 8.37 10.27
C PRO A 175 19.49 8.32 9.79
N ALA A 176 18.62 9.11 10.41
CA ALA A 176 17.21 9.19 10.01
C ALA A 176 17.11 9.98 8.68
N GLU A 177 16.37 9.43 7.71
CA GLU A 177 16.20 10.07 6.41
C GLU A 177 14.73 10.44 6.18
N TYR A 178 14.45 11.74 6.09
CA TYR A 178 13.16 12.21 5.59
C TYR A 178 13.12 12.17 4.08
N SER A 179 12.04 11.61 3.54
CA SER A 179 11.83 11.39 2.11
C SER A 179 10.68 12.27 1.61
N TYR A 180 10.93 13.06 0.57
CA TYR A 180 9.98 14.00 -0.02
C TYR A 180 9.74 13.66 -1.48
N LYS A 181 8.49 13.39 -1.86
CA LYS A 181 8.08 13.15 -3.25
C LYS A 181 7.30 14.35 -3.77
N PHE A 182 7.91 15.10 -4.68
CA PHE A 182 7.28 16.24 -5.36
C PHE A 182 6.76 15.80 -6.73
N GLU A 183 5.46 15.58 -6.84
CA GLU A 183 4.79 15.02 -8.01
C GLU A 183 4.42 16.10 -9.02
N ARG A 184 4.59 15.80 -10.32
CA ARG A 184 4.26 16.70 -11.42
C ARG A 184 2.76 17.01 -11.44
N VAL A 185 2.43 18.27 -11.68
CA VAL A 185 1.08 18.77 -11.85
C VAL A 185 0.95 19.33 -13.27
N ALA A 186 0.11 18.70 -14.09
CA ALA A 186 -0.28 19.18 -15.41
C ALA A 186 -1.77 19.52 -15.38
N ASN A 187 -2.20 20.65 -15.96
CA ASN A 187 -3.62 21.05 -15.99
C ASN A 187 -4.32 21.01 -14.60
N HIS A 188 -3.58 21.37 -13.53
CA HIS A 188 -3.98 21.26 -12.11
C HIS A 188 -4.25 19.84 -11.57
N ILE A 189 -3.91 18.79 -12.33
CA ILE A 189 -4.07 17.37 -11.99
C ILE A 189 -2.69 16.74 -11.79
N THR A 190 -2.54 15.85 -10.82
CA THR A 190 -1.27 15.16 -10.54
C THR A 190 -0.99 14.03 -11.53
N PHE A 191 0.28 13.89 -11.89
CA PHE A 191 0.84 12.71 -12.56
C PHE A 191 1.92 12.07 -11.65
N PRO A 192 1.54 11.15 -10.74
CA PRO A 192 2.44 10.67 -9.67
C PRO A 192 3.71 9.96 -10.15
N GLU A 193 3.75 9.50 -11.40
CA GLU A 193 4.91 8.86 -12.02
C GLU A 193 6.04 9.84 -12.35
N ASN A 194 5.71 11.07 -12.79
CA ASN A 194 6.69 12.14 -12.89
C ASN A 194 6.85 12.79 -11.52
N ASN A 195 8.03 12.70 -10.93
CA ASN A 195 8.30 13.27 -9.62
C ASN A 195 9.79 13.55 -9.39
N ILE A 196 10.05 14.59 -8.60
CA ILE A 196 11.36 14.84 -7.99
C ILE A 196 11.32 14.24 -6.58
N TYR A 197 12.21 13.28 -6.31
CA TYR A 197 12.36 12.64 -5.01
C TYR A 197 13.60 13.19 -4.31
N VAL A 198 13.47 13.63 -3.07
CA VAL A 198 14.54 14.24 -2.28
C VAL A 198 14.63 13.53 -0.92
N ARG A 199 15.85 13.17 -0.49
CA ARG A 199 16.13 12.62 0.85
C ARG A 199 17.10 13.50 1.62
N ILE A 200 16.66 13.91 2.81
CA ILE A 200 17.40 14.77 3.74
C ILE A 200 17.72 13.97 5.00
N ASN A 201 18.96 14.00 5.45
CA ASN A 201 19.36 13.46 6.75
C ASN A 201 18.79 14.36 7.85
N ALA A 202 17.89 13.83 8.67
CA ALA A 202 17.16 14.55 9.72
C ALA A 202 18.04 14.92 10.93
N ASN A 203 19.23 14.32 11.06
CA ASN A 203 20.19 14.66 12.10
C ASN A 203 21.12 15.82 11.66
N THR A 204 21.45 15.94 10.37
CA THR A 204 22.47 16.89 9.86
C THR A 204 21.93 17.99 8.93
N GLY A 205 20.77 17.77 8.29
CA GLY A 205 20.25 18.62 7.21
C GLY A 205 20.88 18.35 5.83
N GLU A 206 21.85 17.43 5.72
CA GLU A 206 22.49 17.10 4.45
C GLU A 206 21.54 16.43 3.44
N LEU A 207 21.69 16.77 2.16
CA LEU A 207 21.11 16.00 1.07
C LEU A 207 21.87 14.66 0.93
N VAL A 208 21.17 13.56 1.21
CA VAL A 208 21.70 12.19 1.08
C VAL A 208 21.16 11.46 -0.15
N GLY A 209 20.04 11.92 -0.72
CA GLY A 209 19.51 11.35 -1.96
C GLY A 209 18.69 12.34 -2.78
N TYR A 210 18.76 12.19 -4.09
CA TYR A 210 17.96 12.92 -5.07
C TYR A 210 17.69 12.01 -6.27
N LYS A 211 16.46 11.98 -6.79
CA LYS A 211 16.13 11.31 -8.05
C LYS A 211 15.10 12.13 -8.83
N ASN A 212 15.41 12.44 -10.08
CA ASN A 212 14.51 13.11 -10.99
C ASN A 212 13.83 12.08 -11.90
N ASN A 213 12.63 11.65 -11.55
CA ASN A 213 11.79 10.84 -12.42
C ASN A 213 11.01 11.79 -13.33
N TRP A 214 11.60 12.20 -14.45
CA TRP A 214 10.95 13.10 -15.40
C TRP A 214 11.14 12.61 -16.84
N ASP A 215 10.15 12.91 -17.66
CA ASP A 215 10.17 12.65 -19.09
C ASP A 215 9.55 13.85 -19.82
N GLU A 216 10.36 14.45 -20.69
CA GLU A 216 10.06 15.69 -21.41
C GLU A 216 9.24 15.44 -22.68
N LYS A 217 9.15 14.19 -23.17
CA LYS A 217 8.40 13.84 -24.39
C LYS A 217 6.89 13.75 -24.15
N GLN A 218 6.48 13.63 -22.90
CA GLN A 218 5.12 13.28 -22.49
C GLN A 218 4.10 14.39 -22.72
N GLN A 219 3.04 14.04 -23.45
CA GLN A 219 1.88 14.89 -23.71
C GLN A 219 0.73 14.48 -22.78
N PHE A 220 -0.08 15.45 -22.37
CA PHE A 220 -1.16 15.24 -21.41
C PHE A 220 -2.48 15.61 -22.06
N PRO A 221 -3.48 14.70 -22.13
CA PRO A 221 -4.75 15.02 -22.75
C PRO A 221 -5.47 16.13 -21.99
N ALA A 222 -6.11 17.04 -22.73
CA ALA A 222 -6.61 18.30 -22.20
C ALA A 222 -7.87 18.11 -21.36
N ALA A 223 -7.78 18.39 -20.06
CA ALA A 223 -8.84 18.19 -19.06
C ALA A 223 -10.07 19.13 -19.18
N ARG A 224 -10.34 19.69 -20.36
CA ARG A 224 -11.39 20.69 -20.64
C ARG A 224 -12.79 20.09 -20.82
N ASN A 225 -12.89 18.87 -21.34
CA ASN A 225 -14.16 18.20 -21.67
C ASN A 225 -14.44 17.03 -20.72
N LYS A 226 -13.84 17.02 -19.53
CA LYS A 226 -13.94 15.89 -18.62
C LYS A 226 -15.32 15.80 -17.94
N ILE A 227 -15.75 14.59 -17.61
CA ILE A 227 -16.89 14.33 -16.73
C ILE A 227 -16.63 14.90 -15.32
N SER A 228 -17.72 15.28 -14.64
CA SER A 228 -17.67 15.68 -13.24
C SER A 228 -17.32 14.50 -12.32
N LYS A 229 -16.89 14.80 -11.08
CA LYS A 229 -16.63 13.76 -10.07
C LYS A 229 -17.90 12.93 -9.81
N GLN A 230 -19.05 13.60 -9.66
CA GLN A 230 -20.35 12.95 -9.50
C GLN A 230 -20.63 11.95 -10.63
N GLN A 231 -20.47 12.32 -11.90
CA GLN A 231 -20.68 11.38 -13.01
C GLN A 231 -19.74 10.16 -12.96
N ALA A 232 -18.49 10.35 -12.52
CA ALA A 232 -17.55 9.24 -12.31
C ALA A 232 -17.95 8.36 -11.12
N GLU A 233 -18.54 8.94 -10.08
CA GLU A 233 -19.12 8.23 -8.92
C GLU A 233 -20.38 7.45 -9.35
N ASP A 234 -21.27 8.06 -10.13
CA ASP A 234 -22.46 7.43 -10.72
C ASP A 234 -22.12 6.28 -11.69
N ILE A 235 -20.91 6.28 -12.28
CA ILE A 235 -20.38 5.16 -13.06
C ILE A 235 -19.82 4.09 -12.11
N PHE A 236 -18.97 4.49 -11.16
CA PHE A 236 -18.36 3.59 -10.18
C PHE A 236 -19.40 2.77 -9.38
N SER A 237 -20.52 3.37 -8.96
CA SER A 237 -21.57 2.69 -8.18
C SER A 237 -22.29 1.56 -8.93
N LYS A 238 -22.22 1.54 -10.27
CA LYS A 238 -22.72 0.43 -11.11
C LYS A 238 -21.74 -0.73 -11.18
N GLU A 239 -20.46 -0.45 -10.89
CA GLU A 239 -19.38 -1.43 -10.82
C GLU A 239 -19.13 -1.96 -9.41
N VAL A 240 -19.91 -1.49 -8.43
CA VAL A 240 -20.13 -2.17 -7.16
C VAL A 240 -21.29 -3.15 -7.32
N GLU A 241 -21.18 -4.36 -6.79
CA GLU A 241 -22.26 -5.36 -6.83
C GLU A 241 -22.26 -6.26 -5.60
N LEU A 242 -23.43 -6.78 -5.23
CA LEU A 242 -23.60 -7.80 -4.19
C LEU A 242 -23.22 -9.17 -4.76
N VAL A 243 -22.37 -9.91 -4.04
CA VAL A 243 -21.96 -11.27 -4.39
C VAL A 243 -21.99 -12.19 -3.17
N TYR A 244 -22.08 -13.50 -3.42
CA TYR A 244 -21.62 -14.48 -2.43
C TYR A 244 -20.10 -14.58 -2.45
N PHE A 245 -19.52 -14.70 -1.27
CA PHE A 245 -18.10 -14.89 -1.03
C PHE A 245 -17.92 -16.07 -0.08
N ARG A 246 -16.86 -16.85 -0.26
CA ARG A 246 -16.46 -17.88 0.72
C ARG A 246 -15.05 -17.55 1.20
N PRO A 247 -14.87 -17.16 2.47
CA PRO A 247 -13.56 -16.84 3.00
C PRO A 247 -12.54 -17.97 2.89
N HIS A 248 -11.28 -17.62 2.71
CA HIS A 248 -10.17 -18.56 2.76
C HIS A 248 -9.52 -18.52 4.14
N ARG A 249 -9.96 -19.40 5.04
CA ARG A 249 -9.44 -19.56 6.39
C ARG A 249 -8.66 -20.88 6.49
N TYR A 250 -7.44 -20.82 7.02
CA TYR A 250 -6.59 -22.01 7.13
C TYR A 250 -7.05 -22.90 8.29
N ASN A 251 -7.13 -24.21 8.04
CA ASN A 251 -7.55 -25.25 9.00
C ASN A 251 -9.02 -25.17 9.46
N GLU A 252 -9.89 -24.47 8.73
CA GLU A 252 -11.35 -24.52 8.90
C GLU A 252 -11.95 -25.29 7.70
N ASP A 253 -12.41 -26.53 7.90
CA ASP A 253 -13.01 -27.35 6.83
C ASP A 253 -14.39 -26.83 6.38
N ASP A 254 -15.16 -26.27 7.31
CA ASP A 254 -16.50 -25.73 7.09
C ASP A 254 -16.55 -24.21 7.27
N VAL A 255 -15.92 -23.49 6.35
CA VAL A 255 -16.09 -22.03 6.26
C VAL A 255 -17.44 -21.72 5.58
N PRO A 256 -18.36 -20.97 6.21
CA PRO A 256 -19.67 -20.65 5.64
C PRO A 256 -19.56 -19.66 4.47
N VAL A 257 -20.62 -19.57 3.67
CA VAL A 257 -20.77 -18.53 2.64
C VAL A 257 -21.25 -17.23 3.29
N GLU A 258 -20.63 -16.12 2.91
CA GLU A 258 -20.92 -14.75 3.34
C GLU A 258 -21.50 -13.94 2.16
N LEU A 259 -22.20 -12.83 2.46
CA LEU A 259 -22.72 -11.89 1.46
C LEU A 259 -21.93 -10.58 1.56
N VAL A 260 -21.35 -10.15 0.44
CA VAL A 260 -20.39 -9.05 0.40
C VAL A 260 -20.64 -8.17 -0.81
N TYR A 261 -20.41 -6.86 -0.68
CA TYR A 261 -20.26 -5.99 -1.84
C TYR A 261 -18.82 -6.07 -2.36
N ARG A 262 -18.63 -6.19 -3.67
CA ARG A 262 -17.31 -6.10 -4.31
C ARG A 262 -17.28 -4.96 -5.34
N VAL A 263 -16.09 -4.43 -5.59
CA VAL A 263 -15.79 -3.60 -6.78
C VAL A 263 -15.34 -4.52 -7.91
N LYS A 264 -16.08 -4.55 -9.03
CA LYS A 264 -15.70 -5.30 -10.24
C LYS A 264 -14.33 -4.84 -10.73
N ASN A 265 -13.51 -5.77 -11.22
CA ASN A 265 -12.11 -5.57 -11.63
C ASN A 265 -11.16 -5.05 -10.51
N GLY A 266 -11.67 -4.75 -9.30
CA GLY A 266 -10.88 -4.36 -8.14
C GLY A 266 -9.94 -3.19 -8.41
N SER A 267 -8.64 -3.40 -8.15
CA SER A 267 -7.58 -2.40 -8.37
C SER A 267 -7.30 -2.05 -9.84
N SER A 268 -7.94 -2.75 -10.80
CA SER A 268 -7.88 -2.44 -12.23
C SER A 268 -9.10 -1.65 -12.74
N LEU A 269 -10.03 -1.22 -11.86
CA LEU A 269 -11.13 -0.35 -12.27
C LEU A 269 -10.65 1.10 -12.45
N TYR A 270 -10.55 1.53 -13.70
CA TYR A 270 -10.25 2.91 -14.11
C TYR A 270 -11.40 3.43 -14.97
N ILE A 271 -11.90 4.63 -14.68
CA ILE A 271 -12.93 5.30 -15.50
C ILE A 271 -12.25 6.44 -16.25
N ASP A 272 -12.25 6.40 -17.58
CA ASP A 272 -11.71 7.49 -18.40
C ASP A 272 -12.53 8.76 -18.17
N ALA A 273 -11.84 9.85 -17.83
CA ALA A 273 -12.52 11.08 -17.46
C ALA A 273 -13.03 11.87 -18.68
N LEU A 274 -12.64 11.53 -19.90
CA LEU A 274 -13.06 12.21 -21.14
C LEU A 274 -14.23 11.51 -21.83
N THR A 275 -14.29 10.17 -21.78
CA THR A 275 -15.43 9.41 -22.35
C THR A 275 -16.44 8.96 -21.30
N GLY A 276 -16.02 8.70 -20.06
CA GLY A 276 -16.85 8.06 -19.04
C GLY A 276 -16.93 6.54 -19.17
N GLU A 277 -16.07 5.92 -19.98
CA GLU A 277 -15.99 4.48 -20.17
C GLU A 277 -14.97 3.84 -19.21
N ILE A 278 -15.08 2.52 -19.00
CA ILE A 278 -14.13 1.76 -18.20
C ILE A 278 -12.95 1.37 -19.08
N ILE A 279 -11.72 1.62 -18.61
CA ILE A 279 -10.50 1.31 -19.37
C ILE A 279 -10.07 -0.14 -19.08
N GLU A 280 -10.04 -0.99 -20.11
CA GLU A 280 -9.69 -2.43 -20.02
C GLU A 280 -8.18 -2.67 -19.80
N ASN A 281 -7.65 -2.26 -18.64
CA ASN A 281 -6.26 -2.49 -18.29
C ASN A 281 -6.01 -3.95 -17.85
N ALA A 282 -5.68 -4.81 -18.82
CA ALA A 282 -5.40 -6.25 -18.67
C ALA A 282 -4.09 -6.56 -17.89
N ARG A 283 -3.99 -6.10 -16.64
CA ARG A 283 -2.94 -6.51 -15.70
C ARG A 283 -3.18 -7.93 -15.21
N TYR A 284 -2.27 -8.84 -15.57
CA TYR A 284 -2.28 -10.24 -15.13
C TYR A 284 -2.37 -10.36 -13.61
N TYR A 285 -3.45 -11.00 -13.12
CA TYR A 285 -3.66 -11.26 -11.71
C TYR A 285 -2.77 -12.42 -11.26
N TYR A 286 -1.60 -12.12 -10.71
CA TYR A 286 -0.71 -13.14 -10.13
C TYR A 286 -1.39 -13.78 -8.91
N LYS A 287 -1.85 -15.02 -9.05
CA LYS A 287 -2.02 -15.92 -7.90
C LYS A 287 -0.63 -16.34 -7.45
N GLU A 288 -0.23 -15.88 -6.27
CA GLU A 288 0.94 -16.40 -5.56
C GLU A 288 0.73 -17.90 -5.33
N MET A 289 1.58 -18.72 -5.95
CA MET A 289 1.56 -20.18 -5.82
C MET A 289 2.76 -20.57 -4.97
N ASP A 290 2.61 -20.42 -3.65
CA ASP A 290 3.70 -20.69 -2.71
C ASP A 290 4.03 -22.18 -2.65
N SER A 291 5.30 -22.52 -2.46
CA SER A 291 5.85 -23.84 -2.79
C SER A 291 6.67 -24.44 -1.65
N ALA A 292 5.99 -25.20 -0.78
CA ALA A 292 6.60 -25.97 0.30
C ALA A 292 6.66 -27.47 -0.05
N ARG A 293 7.82 -28.10 0.20
CA ARG A 293 8.03 -29.56 0.11
C ARG A 293 7.93 -30.19 1.49
N GLY A 294 7.34 -31.38 1.59
CA GLY A 294 7.39 -32.24 2.78
C GLY A 294 8.02 -33.60 2.48
N MET A 295 8.66 -34.22 3.47
CA MET A 295 9.12 -35.61 3.46
C MET A 295 8.88 -36.25 4.84
N GLY A 296 8.54 -37.55 4.87
CA GLY A 296 8.58 -38.39 6.08
C GLY A 296 9.99 -38.94 6.35
N SER A 297 10.21 -39.91 7.23
CA SER A 297 9.28 -40.76 8.01
C SER A 297 9.98 -41.20 9.34
N THR A 298 9.48 -42.07 10.22
CA THR A 298 8.33 -43.00 10.21
C THR A 298 7.65 -42.99 11.62
N ASP A 299 7.12 -44.01 12.31
CA ASP A 299 7.03 -45.48 12.15
C ASP A 299 5.70 -46.06 12.68
N LYS A 300 5.58 -47.39 12.72
CA LYS A 300 4.30 -48.14 12.77
C LYS A 300 3.60 -48.17 14.13
N GLN A 301 2.27 -47.97 14.12
CA GLN A 301 1.33 -48.95 14.70
C GLN A 301 -0.06 -48.89 14.04
N GLU A 302 -1.10 -49.41 14.69
CA GLU A 302 -2.41 -49.76 14.11
C GLU A 302 -3.32 -48.55 13.80
N LEU A 303 -4.27 -48.74 12.88
CA LEU A 303 -5.15 -47.69 12.34
C LEU A 303 -5.95 -46.96 13.44
N SER A 304 -5.76 -45.64 13.52
CA SER A 304 -6.58 -44.75 14.34
C SER A 304 -7.97 -44.49 13.72
N PRO A 305 -8.94 -43.95 14.47
CA PRO A 305 -10.25 -43.59 13.92
C PRO A 305 -10.20 -42.64 12.72
N ALA A 306 -9.21 -41.75 12.66
CA ALA A 306 -9.01 -40.84 11.52
C ALA A 306 -8.47 -41.56 10.27
N GLU A 307 -7.71 -42.64 10.44
CA GLU A 307 -7.27 -43.48 9.33
C GLU A 307 -8.37 -44.44 8.86
N GLN A 308 -9.29 -44.85 9.74
CA GLN A 308 -10.52 -45.52 9.34
C GLN A 308 -11.45 -44.58 8.56
N GLU A 309 -11.62 -43.32 8.99
CA GLU A 309 -12.36 -42.30 8.22
C GLU A 309 -11.75 -42.08 6.82
N GLU A 310 -10.40 -42.08 6.69
CA GLU A 310 -9.72 -42.02 5.39
C GLU A 310 -10.00 -43.25 4.51
N VAL A 311 -10.10 -44.45 5.10
CA VAL A 311 -10.45 -45.69 4.38
C VAL A 311 -11.90 -45.65 3.90
N ASP A 312 -12.84 -45.27 4.77
CA ASP A 312 -14.27 -45.21 4.46
C ASP A 312 -14.58 -44.12 3.40
N GLU A 313 -13.87 -42.98 3.44
CA GLU A 313 -13.92 -41.95 2.38
C GLU A 313 -13.33 -42.42 1.03
N ILE A 314 -12.45 -43.43 1.02
CA ILE A 314 -11.81 -43.97 -0.19
C ILE A 314 -12.54 -45.19 -0.75
N GLU A 315 -13.21 -46.02 0.05
CA GLU A 315 -13.94 -47.21 -0.45
C GLU A 315 -15.04 -46.84 -1.46
N ASN A 316 -15.61 -45.64 -1.34
CA ASN A 316 -16.75 -45.17 -2.12
C ASN A 316 -16.37 -44.45 -3.45
N ILE A 317 -15.11 -44.48 -3.89
CA ILE A 317 -14.66 -43.79 -5.12
C ILE A 317 -14.77 -44.65 -6.38
N ILE A 318 -15.04 -44.02 -7.54
CA ILE A 318 -14.92 -44.66 -8.85
C ILE A 318 -13.46 -45.06 -9.14
N SER A 319 -13.27 -46.18 -9.83
CA SER A 319 -11.93 -46.66 -10.18
C SER A 319 -11.22 -45.72 -11.16
N SER A 320 -9.88 -45.65 -11.03
CA SER A 320 -9.02 -44.89 -11.94
C SER A 320 -9.22 -45.29 -13.41
N LYS A 321 -9.49 -46.58 -13.69
CA LYS A 321 -9.83 -47.06 -15.03
C LYS A 321 -11.10 -46.40 -15.57
N LYS A 322 -12.20 -46.41 -14.80
CA LYS A 322 -13.48 -45.80 -15.21
C LYS A 322 -13.33 -44.28 -15.43
N ALA A 323 -12.61 -43.60 -14.54
CA ALA A 323 -12.30 -42.19 -14.67
C ALA A 323 -11.43 -41.88 -15.91
N LEU A 324 -10.45 -42.74 -16.22
CA LEU A 324 -9.57 -42.62 -17.39
C LEU A 324 -10.32 -42.87 -18.71
N GLU A 325 -11.27 -43.82 -18.72
CA GLU A 325 -12.13 -44.10 -19.87
C GLU A 325 -13.03 -42.89 -20.16
N TYR A 326 -13.73 -42.38 -19.14
CA TYR A 326 -14.59 -41.18 -19.28
C TYR A 326 -13.80 -39.92 -19.67
N ALA A 327 -12.58 -39.72 -19.14
CA ALA A 327 -11.72 -38.61 -19.55
C ALA A 327 -11.38 -38.65 -21.05
N LYS A 328 -11.15 -39.85 -21.62
CA LYS A 328 -10.87 -40.05 -23.05
C LYS A 328 -12.10 -39.89 -23.96
N GLU A 329 -13.31 -40.01 -23.43
CA GLU A 329 -14.56 -39.78 -24.19
C GLU A 329 -14.86 -38.27 -24.37
N ILE A 330 -14.28 -37.42 -23.53
CA ILE A 330 -14.55 -35.97 -23.50
C ILE A 330 -13.37 -35.14 -24.01
N VAL A 331 -12.14 -35.48 -23.61
CA VAL A 331 -10.94 -34.70 -23.92
C VAL A 331 -10.30 -35.24 -25.20
N ASP A 332 -10.13 -34.37 -26.20
CA ASP A 332 -9.36 -34.68 -27.40
C ASP A 332 -7.88 -34.82 -27.04
N ILE A 333 -7.38 -36.06 -27.04
CA ILE A 333 -6.01 -36.42 -26.68
C ILE A 333 -5.29 -36.85 -27.97
N PRO A 334 -4.22 -36.13 -28.40
CA PRO A 334 -3.50 -36.46 -29.63
C PRO A 334 -2.94 -37.88 -29.63
N LYS A 335 -2.92 -38.52 -30.81
CA LYS A 335 -2.58 -39.94 -30.97
C LYS A 335 -1.12 -40.30 -30.62
N ASP A 336 -0.21 -39.32 -30.54
CA ASP A 336 1.17 -39.51 -30.09
C ASP A 336 1.36 -39.33 -28.57
N TYR A 337 0.33 -38.84 -27.84
CA TYR A 337 0.42 -38.55 -26.42
C TYR A 337 0.25 -39.83 -25.58
N GLN A 338 1.26 -40.16 -24.77
CA GLN A 338 1.25 -41.33 -23.90
C GLN A 338 0.90 -40.93 -22.46
N LEU A 339 0.07 -41.74 -21.79
CA LEU A 339 -0.29 -41.55 -20.38
C LEU A 339 0.96 -41.77 -19.51
N ASN A 340 1.38 -40.74 -18.77
CA ASN A 340 2.59 -40.77 -17.93
C ASN A 340 2.35 -40.41 -16.46
N GLU A 341 1.17 -39.90 -16.10
CA GLU A 341 0.75 -39.72 -14.70
C GLU A 341 -0.67 -40.25 -14.50
N THR A 342 -0.89 -40.94 -13.38
CA THR A 342 -2.22 -41.27 -12.85
C THR A 342 -2.13 -41.18 -11.33
N ARG A 343 -2.85 -40.22 -10.75
CA ARG A 343 -2.69 -39.81 -9.36
C ARG A 343 -4.04 -39.51 -8.74
N LEU A 344 -4.39 -40.23 -7.66
CA LEU A 344 -5.43 -39.78 -6.74
C LEU A 344 -4.86 -38.65 -5.88
N SER A 345 -5.61 -37.56 -5.69
CA SER A 345 -5.27 -36.59 -4.64
C SER A 345 -6.51 -35.92 -4.06
N LYS A 346 -6.40 -35.50 -2.80
CA LYS A 346 -7.31 -34.55 -2.16
C LYS A 346 -7.27 -33.20 -2.90
N ASN A 347 -8.40 -32.53 -3.03
CA ASN A 347 -8.43 -31.13 -3.48
C ASN A 347 -7.79 -30.25 -2.40
N TYR A 348 -6.86 -29.36 -2.78
CA TYR A 348 -6.09 -28.54 -1.83
C TYR A 348 -6.98 -27.67 -0.92
N LEU A 349 -8.09 -27.13 -1.45
CA LEU A 349 -9.02 -26.31 -0.68
C LEU A 349 -10.08 -27.15 0.05
N TYR A 350 -10.35 -28.37 -0.42
CA TYR A 350 -11.47 -29.21 0.04
C TYR A 350 -11.01 -30.66 0.20
N PRO A 351 -10.28 -30.99 1.29
CA PRO A 351 -9.57 -32.26 1.41
C PRO A 351 -10.45 -33.50 1.22
N LYS A 352 -11.73 -33.42 1.59
CA LYS A 352 -12.72 -34.50 1.42
C LYS A 352 -13.03 -34.81 -0.06
N GLN A 353 -12.92 -33.83 -0.97
CA GLN A 353 -13.02 -34.09 -2.42
C GLN A 353 -11.78 -34.85 -2.92
N ARG A 354 -11.93 -36.13 -3.24
CA ARG A 354 -10.91 -36.92 -3.93
C ARG A 354 -11.00 -36.72 -5.45
N GLN A 355 -9.86 -36.59 -6.13
CA GLN A 355 -9.79 -36.32 -7.57
C GLN A 355 -8.76 -37.20 -8.27
N TRP A 356 -9.17 -37.86 -9.36
CA TRP A 356 -8.27 -38.57 -10.27
C TRP A 356 -7.65 -37.58 -11.25
N ASN A 357 -6.33 -37.43 -11.16
CA ASN A 357 -5.51 -36.62 -12.06
C ASN A 357 -4.81 -37.54 -13.07
N PHE A 358 -4.95 -37.22 -14.35
CA PHE A 358 -4.31 -37.91 -15.46
C PHE A 358 -3.43 -36.93 -16.23
N ARG A 359 -2.21 -37.34 -16.56
CA ARG A 359 -1.34 -36.59 -17.49
C ARG A 359 -0.95 -37.49 -18.66
N TRP A 360 -1.00 -36.90 -19.84
CA TRP A 360 -0.38 -37.44 -21.03
C TRP A 360 0.68 -36.47 -21.56
N SER A 361 1.69 -36.98 -22.24
CA SER A 361 2.65 -36.14 -22.98
C SER A 361 3.05 -36.83 -24.27
N GLY A 362 3.24 -36.04 -25.32
CA GLY A 362 3.72 -36.50 -26.62
C GLY A 362 4.87 -35.62 -27.11
N LYS A 363 5.15 -35.67 -28.42
CA LYS A 363 6.26 -34.91 -29.01
C LYS A 363 6.04 -33.40 -28.93
N ASN A 364 4.78 -32.98 -29.08
CA ASN A 364 4.38 -31.59 -29.29
C ASN A 364 3.50 -31.04 -28.14
N GLY A 365 3.70 -31.53 -26.91
CA GLY A 365 3.06 -30.96 -25.71
C GLY A 365 2.48 -31.98 -24.73
N SER A 366 1.48 -31.56 -23.97
CA SER A 366 0.88 -32.35 -22.89
C SER A 366 -0.61 -32.07 -22.70
N CYS A 367 -1.31 -33.11 -22.25
CA CYS A 367 -2.70 -33.03 -21.79
C CYS A 367 -2.73 -33.34 -20.29
N GLN A 368 -3.55 -32.61 -19.53
CA GLN A 368 -3.92 -32.98 -18.17
C GLN A 368 -5.45 -33.00 -18.05
N ALA A 369 -6.02 -34.03 -17.43
CA ALA A 369 -7.43 -34.11 -17.08
C ALA A 369 -7.61 -34.43 -15.59
N VAL A 370 -8.69 -33.92 -15.01
CA VAL A 370 -9.04 -34.09 -13.60
C VAL A 370 -10.51 -34.49 -13.51
N VAL A 371 -10.76 -35.67 -12.94
CA VAL A 371 -12.11 -36.25 -12.75
C VAL A 371 -12.38 -36.36 -11.26
N ASP A 372 -13.59 -35.97 -10.83
CA ASP A 372 -14.04 -36.16 -9.46
C ASP A 372 -14.13 -37.66 -9.15
N ALA A 373 -13.47 -38.11 -8.10
CA ALA A 373 -13.38 -39.54 -7.82
C ALA A 373 -14.65 -40.10 -7.17
N ILE A 374 -15.56 -39.27 -6.65
CA ILE A 374 -16.80 -39.73 -5.99
C ILE A 374 -17.92 -39.85 -7.03
N ASN A 375 -18.18 -38.77 -7.79
CA ASN A 375 -19.31 -38.72 -8.73
C ASN A 375 -18.90 -39.01 -10.20
N GLY A 376 -17.61 -38.95 -10.53
CA GLY A 376 -17.10 -39.22 -11.88
C GLY A 376 -17.22 -38.06 -12.87
N GLU A 377 -17.64 -36.86 -12.45
CA GLU A 377 -17.74 -35.70 -13.33
C GLU A 377 -16.34 -35.19 -13.74
N LEU A 378 -16.20 -34.72 -14.98
CA LEU A 378 -14.98 -34.02 -15.41
C LEU A 378 -14.92 -32.66 -14.71
N VAL A 379 -13.92 -32.48 -13.85
CA VAL A 379 -13.68 -31.25 -13.08
C VAL A 379 -12.84 -30.27 -13.90
N ALA A 380 -11.76 -30.73 -14.54
CA ALA A 380 -10.93 -29.86 -15.36
C ALA A 380 -10.21 -30.63 -16.47
N PHE A 381 -9.82 -29.93 -17.53
CA PHE A 381 -8.74 -30.38 -18.41
C PHE A 381 -7.96 -29.20 -19.01
N ASN A 382 -6.71 -29.45 -19.40
CA ASN A 382 -5.85 -28.48 -20.09
C ASN A 382 -5.04 -29.20 -21.17
N ASN A 383 -5.13 -28.69 -22.41
CA ASN A 383 -4.37 -29.17 -23.56
C ASN A 383 -3.33 -28.12 -23.94
N TRP A 384 -2.06 -28.39 -23.62
CA TRP A 384 -0.94 -27.52 -23.95
C TRP A 384 -0.24 -28.02 -25.23
N ASN A 385 -0.34 -27.25 -26.31
CA ASN A 385 0.26 -27.57 -27.60
C ASN A 385 1.51 -26.70 -27.85
N THR A 386 2.70 -27.32 -27.83
CA THR A 386 3.97 -26.59 -28.08
C THR A 386 4.21 -26.27 -29.55
N GLU A 387 3.51 -26.92 -30.48
CA GLU A 387 3.60 -26.62 -31.91
C GLU A 387 2.88 -25.31 -32.24
N LEU A 388 1.71 -25.08 -31.64
CA LEU A 388 0.99 -23.81 -31.78
C LEU A 388 1.80 -22.64 -31.17
N GLU A 389 2.43 -22.88 -30.00
CA GLU A 389 3.34 -21.92 -29.37
C GLU A 389 4.66 -21.73 -30.17
N ARG A 390 5.09 -22.71 -30.98
CA ARG A 390 6.16 -22.51 -31.99
C ARG A 390 5.65 -21.59 -33.11
N GLN A 391 4.49 -21.89 -33.69
CA GLN A 391 3.90 -21.13 -34.79
C GLN A 391 3.68 -19.66 -34.42
N TYR A 392 3.25 -19.39 -33.19
CA TYR A 392 3.23 -18.04 -32.62
C TYR A 392 4.62 -17.40 -32.58
N LYS A 393 5.63 -18.09 -32.04
CA LYS A 393 6.99 -17.56 -31.85
C LYS A 393 7.73 -17.25 -33.16
N TYR A 394 7.52 -18.04 -34.21
CA TYR A 394 8.18 -17.86 -35.51
C TYR A 394 7.31 -17.12 -36.55
N GLY A 395 6.10 -16.72 -36.16
CA GLY A 395 5.17 -15.95 -36.98
C GLY A 395 4.65 -16.73 -38.19
N GLU A 396 4.31 -18.00 -37.99
CA GLU A 396 3.79 -18.90 -39.02
C GLU A 396 2.27 -18.79 -39.21
N LEU A 397 1.60 -17.94 -38.42
CA LEU A 397 0.15 -17.68 -38.44
C LEU A 397 -0.16 -16.23 -38.86
N SER A 398 -1.31 -16.04 -39.51
CA SER A 398 -1.91 -14.74 -39.86
C SER A 398 -3.42 -14.73 -39.55
N LYS A 399 -4.09 -13.60 -39.78
CA LYS A 399 -5.57 -13.49 -39.67
C LYS A 399 -6.33 -14.51 -40.51
N GLU A 400 -5.79 -14.93 -41.66
CA GLU A 400 -6.40 -15.93 -42.55
C GLU A 400 -6.48 -17.34 -41.94
N ASN A 401 -5.74 -17.60 -40.85
CA ASN A 401 -5.76 -18.91 -40.19
C ASN A 401 -6.82 -19.01 -39.06
N VAL A 402 -7.43 -17.89 -38.66
CA VAL A 402 -8.51 -17.86 -37.66
C VAL A 402 -9.77 -18.49 -38.26
N LYS A 403 -10.31 -19.52 -37.61
CA LYS A 403 -11.45 -20.32 -38.09
C LYS A 403 -12.76 -20.10 -37.35
N VAL A 404 -12.72 -19.53 -36.14
CA VAL A 404 -13.90 -19.21 -35.35
C VAL A 404 -13.80 -17.80 -34.79
N THR A 405 -14.91 -17.06 -34.76
CA THR A 405 -14.98 -15.77 -34.08
C THR A 405 -15.12 -15.94 -32.56
N LYS A 406 -15.02 -14.84 -31.80
CA LYS A 406 -15.28 -14.82 -30.35
C LYS A 406 -16.71 -15.28 -30.03
N GLU A 407 -17.69 -14.87 -30.83
CA GLU A 407 -19.12 -15.16 -30.67
C GLU A 407 -19.47 -16.60 -31.06
N GLU A 408 -18.67 -17.23 -31.92
CA GLU A 408 -18.76 -18.66 -32.24
C GLU A 408 -18.11 -19.50 -31.15
N ALA A 409 -16.93 -19.09 -30.68
CA ALA A 409 -16.23 -19.67 -29.56
C ALA A 409 -17.06 -19.63 -28.25
N GLU A 410 -17.80 -18.54 -28.01
CA GLU A 410 -18.70 -18.43 -26.85
C GLU A 410 -19.82 -19.47 -26.90
N LYS A 411 -20.41 -19.70 -28.09
CA LYS A 411 -21.41 -20.76 -28.32
C LYS A 411 -20.80 -22.16 -28.18
N ILE A 412 -19.55 -22.37 -28.60
CA ILE A 412 -18.82 -23.63 -28.40
C ILE A 412 -18.64 -23.90 -26.90
N ALA A 413 -18.17 -22.91 -26.14
CA ALA A 413 -18.00 -23.01 -24.69
C ALA A 413 -19.32 -23.29 -23.96
N ALA A 414 -20.38 -22.52 -24.26
CA ALA A 414 -21.70 -22.69 -23.66
C ALA A 414 -22.30 -24.06 -23.95
N ASN A 415 -22.23 -24.53 -25.21
CA ASN A 415 -22.73 -25.86 -25.58
C ASN A 415 -21.94 -27.00 -24.93
N PHE A 416 -20.63 -26.83 -24.70
CA PHE A 416 -19.81 -27.82 -24.01
C PHE A 416 -20.16 -27.92 -22.52
N ILE A 417 -20.31 -26.79 -21.81
CA ILE A 417 -20.80 -26.78 -20.43
C ILE A 417 -22.19 -27.42 -20.38
N LYS A 418 -23.10 -27.05 -21.30
CA LYS A 418 -24.44 -27.65 -21.36
C LYS A 418 -24.43 -29.16 -21.61
N LYS A 419 -23.52 -29.67 -22.45
CA LYS A 419 -23.36 -31.12 -22.71
C LYS A 419 -22.93 -31.88 -21.46
N LEU A 420 -21.93 -31.38 -20.73
CA LEU A 420 -21.38 -32.07 -19.55
C LEU A 420 -22.20 -31.84 -18.28
N GLN A 421 -22.79 -30.64 -18.15
CA GLN A 421 -23.29 -30.09 -16.90
C GLN A 421 -24.71 -29.52 -17.05
N ASN A 422 -25.56 -30.16 -17.85
CA ASN A 422 -26.91 -29.70 -18.20
C ASN A 422 -27.78 -29.28 -17.00
N LYS A 423 -27.64 -29.93 -15.84
CA LYS A 423 -28.35 -29.55 -14.59
C LYS A 423 -27.91 -28.20 -14.03
N ARG A 424 -26.61 -27.91 -14.10
CA ARG A 424 -25.98 -26.68 -13.58
C ARG A 424 -26.02 -25.53 -14.60
N PHE A 425 -26.30 -25.81 -15.87
CA PHE A 425 -26.29 -24.81 -16.96
C PHE A 425 -27.36 -23.71 -16.80
N SER A 426 -28.46 -23.98 -16.10
CA SER A 426 -29.46 -22.95 -15.72
C SER A 426 -29.09 -22.15 -14.46
N GLU A 427 -28.08 -22.59 -13.70
CA GLU A 427 -27.55 -21.91 -12.51
C GLU A 427 -26.34 -21.02 -12.84
N ILE A 428 -26.03 -20.71 -14.10
CA ILE A 428 -24.84 -19.92 -14.46
C ILE A 428 -25.12 -18.74 -15.40
N LYS A 429 -24.26 -17.73 -15.29
CA LYS A 429 -24.22 -16.53 -16.14
C LYS A 429 -22.79 -16.29 -16.61
N LEU A 430 -22.61 -15.91 -17.87
CA LEU A 430 -21.31 -15.43 -18.38
C LEU A 430 -20.97 -14.09 -17.72
N GLU A 431 -19.82 -14.02 -17.04
CA GLU A 431 -19.34 -12.84 -16.33
C GLU A 431 -18.24 -12.12 -17.11
N GLN A 432 -17.29 -12.87 -17.67
CA GLN A 432 -16.17 -12.32 -18.45
C GLN A 432 -16.00 -13.07 -19.76
N SER A 433 -15.80 -12.33 -20.86
CA SER A 433 -15.61 -12.86 -22.21
C SER A 433 -14.53 -12.01 -22.89
N TYR A 434 -13.29 -12.49 -22.92
CA TYR A 434 -12.12 -11.69 -23.34
C TYR A 434 -11.14 -12.49 -24.22
N VAL A 435 -10.29 -11.75 -24.94
CA VAL A 435 -9.27 -12.29 -25.84
C VAL A 435 -7.90 -12.08 -25.18
N ASP A 436 -7.03 -13.10 -25.10
CA ASP A 436 -5.59 -12.81 -25.00
C ASP A 436 -5.08 -12.65 -26.44
N GLU A 437 -4.50 -11.49 -26.76
CA GLU A 437 -3.97 -11.19 -28.09
C GLU A 437 -2.46 -11.46 -28.19
N ILE A 438 -1.96 -11.53 -29.42
CA ILE A 438 -0.53 -11.66 -29.74
C ILE A 438 -0.19 -10.91 -31.03
N ASN A 439 0.93 -10.18 -31.02
CA ASN A 439 1.43 -9.46 -32.18
C ASN A 439 2.36 -10.38 -32.99
N ILE A 440 2.06 -10.57 -34.28
CA ILE A 440 2.82 -11.39 -35.21
C ILE A 440 2.95 -10.64 -36.53
N LYS A 441 4.19 -10.32 -36.95
CA LYS A 441 4.49 -9.64 -38.23
C LYS A 441 3.58 -8.41 -38.46
N ASP A 442 3.49 -7.56 -37.43
CA ASP A 442 2.68 -6.34 -37.39
C ASP A 442 1.15 -6.56 -37.45
N GLU A 443 0.66 -7.80 -37.44
CA GLU A 443 -0.74 -8.15 -37.19
C GLU A 443 -1.01 -8.44 -35.71
N VAL A 444 -2.04 -7.82 -35.13
CA VAL A 444 -2.66 -8.28 -33.87
C VAL A 444 -3.58 -9.46 -34.18
N LEU A 445 -3.34 -10.60 -33.52
CA LEU A 445 -4.11 -11.85 -33.66
C LEU A 445 -4.73 -12.29 -32.32
N PRO A 446 -5.90 -12.93 -32.32
CA PRO A 446 -6.39 -13.63 -31.14
C PRO A 446 -5.51 -14.86 -30.89
N ARG A 447 -4.92 -14.99 -29.69
CA ARG A 447 -4.16 -16.18 -29.26
C ARG A 447 -5.07 -17.24 -28.61
N ARG A 448 -6.19 -16.81 -28.05
CA ARG A 448 -7.20 -17.62 -27.33
C ARG A 448 -8.40 -16.76 -26.94
N TYR A 449 -9.58 -17.37 -26.91
CA TYR A 449 -10.78 -16.78 -26.31
C TYR A 449 -11.00 -17.39 -24.92
N ASN A 450 -11.21 -16.57 -23.90
CA ASN A 450 -11.45 -16.98 -22.53
C ASN A 450 -12.85 -16.55 -22.08
N PHE A 451 -13.59 -17.48 -21.48
CA PHE A 451 -14.95 -17.29 -20.99
C PHE A 451 -15.04 -17.73 -19.51
N ASN A 452 -15.41 -16.83 -18.61
CA ASN A 452 -15.69 -17.13 -17.21
C ASN A 452 -17.20 -17.07 -16.96
N TYR A 453 -17.79 -18.19 -16.54
CA TYR A 453 -19.18 -18.31 -16.15
C TYR A 453 -19.25 -18.46 -14.63
N VAL A 454 -20.09 -17.65 -13.96
CA VAL A 454 -20.28 -17.69 -12.51
C VAL A 454 -21.65 -18.25 -12.16
N ARG A 455 -21.74 -18.89 -10.99
CA ARG A 455 -22.98 -19.46 -10.48
C ARG A 455 -23.89 -18.36 -9.96
N MET A 456 -25.17 -18.43 -10.31
CA MET A 456 -26.23 -17.56 -9.81
C MET A 456 -27.05 -18.32 -8.76
N VAL A 457 -27.22 -17.75 -7.57
CA VAL A 457 -28.07 -18.31 -6.50
C VAL A 457 -29.01 -17.21 -6.02
N SER A 458 -30.33 -17.36 -6.23
CA SER A 458 -31.31 -16.30 -5.96
C SER A 458 -30.91 -14.97 -6.64
N ASP A 459 -30.53 -15.05 -7.91
CA ASP A 459 -30.07 -13.94 -8.77
C ASP A 459 -28.82 -13.17 -8.31
N ILE A 460 -28.17 -13.61 -7.22
CA ILE A 460 -26.87 -13.09 -6.75
C ILE A 460 -25.75 -14.00 -7.29
N PRO A 461 -24.69 -13.44 -7.91
CA PRO A 461 -23.56 -14.24 -8.40
C PRO A 461 -22.66 -14.74 -7.26
N PHE A 462 -22.02 -15.88 -7.48
CA PHE A 462 -20.97 -16.44 -6.63
C PHE A 462 -19.69 -16.61 -7.46
N PRO A 463 -18.81 -15.59 -7.54
CA PRO A 463 -17.78 -15.52 -8.57
C PRO A 463 -16.70 -16.61 -8.52
N ASP A 464 -16.41 -17.13 -7.33
CA ASP A 464 -15.48 -18.26 -7.15
C ASP A 464 -16.10 -19.62 -7.56
N ASN A 465 -17.40 -19.69 -7.90
CA ASN A 465 -18.12 -20.92 -8.23
C ASN A 465 -18.68 -20.86 -9.65
N GLY A 466 -18.38 -21.84 -10.51
CA GLY A 466 -18.76 -21.80 -11.92
C GLY A 466 -17.79 -22.53 -12.85
N PHE A 467 -17.53 -21.95 -14.03
CA PHE A 467 -16.76 -22.56 -15.12
C PHE A 467 -15.82 -21.56 -15.85
N GLU A 468 -14.53 -21.85 -15.88
CA GLU A 468 -13.56 -21.25 -16.82
C GLU A 468 -13.48 -22.12 -18.07
N VAL A 469 -13.62 -21.54 -19.26
CA VAL A 469 -13.50 -22.24 -20.56
C VAL A 469 -12.65 -21.43 -21.53
N ARG A 470 -11.73 -22.10 -22.25
CA ARG A 470 -10.85 -21.50 -23.25
C ARG A 470 -11.02 -22.18 -24.61
N VAL A 471 -11.26 -21.40 -25.65
CA VAL A 471 -11.37 -21.88 -27.04
C VAL A 471 -10.19 -21.36 -27.85
N ASP A 472 -9.66 -22.22 -28.71
CA ASP A 472 -8.59 -21.89 -29.66
C ASP A 472 -9.17 -21.31 -30.98
N PRO A 473 -8.74 -20.11 -31.41
CA PRO A 473 -9.26 -19.46 -32.62
C PRO A 473 -8.87 -20.15 -33.94
N PHE A 474 -7.80 -20.95 -33.96
CA PHE A 474 -7.27 -21.58 -35.19
C PHE A 474 -7.85 -22.98 -35.45
N THR A 475 -8.54 -23.57 -34.48
CA THR A 475 -9.13 -24.91 -34.55
C THR A 475 -10.60 -24.97 -34.11
N GLY A 476 -11.05 -24.04 -33.27
CA GLY A 476 -12.35 -24.14 -32.58
C GLY A 476 -12.35 -25.12 -31.39
N ASN A 477 -11.22 -25.78 -31.10
CA ASN A 477 -11.14 -26.74 -30.00
C ASN A 477 -11.11 -26.02 -28.64
N ILE A 478 -11.75 -26.63 -27.64
CA ILE A 478 -11.61 -26.20 -26.25
C ILE A 478 -10.24 -26.70 -25.75
N THR A 479 -9.37 -25.77 -25.38
CA THR A 479 -8.01 -26.05 -24.88
C THR A 479 -7.91 -26.03 -23.37
N ASN A 480 -8.90 -25.46 -22.68
CA ASN A 480 -9.02 -25.55 -21.24
C ASN A 480 -10.48 -25.51 -20.81
N TYR A 481 -10.82 -26.31 -19.81
CA TYR A 481 -12.09 -26.27 -19.09
C TYR A 481 -11.77 -26.48 -17.60
N ARG A 482 -12.46 -25.76 -16.73
CA ARG A 482 -12.38 -25.93 -15.28
C ARG A 482 -13.72 -25.59 -14.65
N MET A 483 -14.39 -26.60 -14.12
CA MET A 483 -15.46 -26.46 -13.15
C MET A 483 -14.88 -26.19 -11.77
N ASN A 484 -15.47 -25.26 -11.03
CA ASN A 484 -15.34 -25.18 -9.59
C ASN A 484 -16.75 -25.08 -8.99
N TRP A 485 -17.26 -26.18 -8.46
CA TRP A 485 -18.65 -26.26 -7.98
C TRP A 485 -18.71 -26.78 -6.56
N TRP A 486 -19.43 -26.08 -5.69
CA TRP A 486 -19.52 -26.43 -4.27
C TRP A 486 -20.98 -26.65 -3.87
N GLN A 487 -21.23 -27.74 -3.13
CA GLN A 487 -22.50 -27.94 -2.44
C GLN A 487 -22.37 -27.26 -1.09
N LEU A 488 -23.09 -26.16 -0.91
CA LEU A 488 -23.02 -25.26 0.26
C LEU A 488 -24.42 -24.71 0.54
N ASP A 489 -24.68 -24.39 1.79
CA ASP A 489 -25.82 -23.54 2.16
C ASP A 489 -25.48 -22.06 1.92
N PHE A 490 -26.49 -21.31 1.47
CA PHE A 490 -26.36 -19.89 1.10
C PHE A 490 -27.17 -19.00 2.06
N PRO A 491 -26.56 -17.94 2.63
CA PRO A 491 -27.28 -17.02 3.51
C PRO A 491 -28.31 -16.19 2.73
N LYS A 492 -29.47 -15.93 3.34
CA LYS A 492 -30.50 -15.08 2.71
C LYS A 492 -30.07 -13.61 2.66
N PRO A 493 -30.27 -12.90 1.53
CA PRO A 493 -29.99 -11.46 1.43
C PRO A 493 -31.00 -10.66 2.26
N SER A 494 -30.67 -10.46 3.53
CA SER A 494 -31.54 -9.84 4.54
C SER A 494 -30.73 -9.03 5.54
N GLY A 495 -31.20 -7.83 5.87
CA GLY A 495 -30.48 -6.88 6.72
C GLY A 495 -29.19 -6.34 6.10
N LEU A 496 -29.15 -6.22 4.77
CA LEU A 496 -28.02 -5.65 4.03
C LEU A 496 -28.10 -4.12 4.02
N ILE A 497 -26.97 -3.45 3.76
CA ILE A 497 -26.95 -2.04 3.33
C ILE A 497 -27.31 -1.92 1.84
N ASP A 498 -27.75 -0.74 1.41
CA ASP A 498 -28.00 -0.46 0.00
C ASP A 498 -26.69 -0.41 -0.82
N GLN A 499 -26.76 -0.77 -2.11
CA GLN A 499 -25.58 -0.80 -3.00
C GLN A 499 -24.93 0.57 -3.14
N ASP A 500 -25.71 1.64 -3.27
CA ASP A 500 -25.19 3.02 -3.39
C ASP A 500 -24.39 3.41 -2.15
N LYS A 501 -24.84 2.98 -0.96
CA LYS A 501 -24.13 3.20 0.30
C LYS A 501 -22.85 2.36 0.42
N ALA A 502 -22.82 1.17 -0.15
CA ALA A 502 -21.58 0.39 -0.28
C ALA A 502 -20.58 1.09 -1.22
N ALA A 503 -21.06 1.67 -2.33
CA ALA A 503 -20.25 2.45 -3.24
C ALA A 503 -19.71 3.74 -2.60
N ASP A 504 -20.54 4.49 -1.87
CA ASP A 504 -20.11 5.64 -1.05
C ASP A 504 -18.97 5.25 -0.10
N ASN A 505 -19.11 4.13 0.63
CA ASN A 505 -18.06 3.67 1.53
C ASN A 505 -16.75 3.34 0.78
N PHE A 506 -16.81 2.65 -0.37
CA PHE A 506 -15.63 2.39 -1.21
C PHE A 506 -14.99 3.68 -1.76
N ILE A 507 -15.78 4.65 -2.20
CA ILE A 507 -15.35 5.96 -2.71
C ILE A 507 -14.60 6.75 -1.63
N ASN A 508 -15.14 6.75 -0.41
CA ASN A 508 -14.57 7.48 0.73
C ASN A 508 -13.32 6.80 1.29
N GLU A 509 -13.33 5.48 1.54
CA GLU A 509 -12.16 4.76 2.07
C GLU A 509 -11.03 4.63 1.04
N GLY A 510 -11.36 4.47 -0.24
CA GLY A 510 -10.38 4.29 -1.32
C GLY A 510 -9.73 5.57 -1.82
N GLN A 511 -10.15 6.75 -1.34
CA GLN A 511 -9.76 8.08 -1.85
C GLN A 511 -10.00 8.24 -3.36
N PHE A 512 -11.26 8.13 -3.82
CA PHE A 512 -11.59 8.25 -5.26
C PHE A 512 -11.16 9.59 -5.86
N SER A 513 -10.15 9.57 -6.75
CA SER A 513 -9.50 10.78 -7.28
C SER A 513 -9.23 10.71 -8.77
N LEU A 514 -9.12 11.91 -9.37
CA LEU A 514 -8.75 12.12 -10.77
C LEU A 514 -7.23 12.29 -10.91
N ASN A 515 -6.59 11.47 -11.73
CA ASN A 515 -5.16 11.47 -11.92
C ASN A 515 -4.81 11.31 -13.40
N TYR A 516 -3.61 11.79 -13.78
CA TYR A 516 -2.94 11.24 -14.95
C TYR A 516 -2.19 9.98 -14.55
N LEU A 517 -2.21 8.95 -15.40
CA LEU A 517 -1.45 7.71 -15.23
C LEU A 517 -1.25 7.02 -16.57
N ARG A 518 -0.18 6.23 -16.71
CA ARG A 518 -0.02 5.30 -17.82
C ARG A 518 -0.75 4.00 -17.55
N LEU A 519 -1.42 3.51 -18.59
CA LEU A 519 -2.03 2.18 -18.64
C LEU A 519 -1.29 1.36 -19.71
N HIS A 520 -1.75 0.15 -20.03
CA HIS A 520 -1.25 -0.64 -21.18
C HIS A 520 0.29 -0.79 -21.27
N PHE A 521 0.94 -1.11 -20.13
CA PHE A 521 2.40 -1.23 -19.91
C PHE A 521 3.18 -2.23 -20.81
N ARG A 522 2.59 -2.77 -21.87
CA ARG A 522 3.25 -3.65 -22.86
C ARG A 522 3.51 -2.96 -24.20
N GLU A 523 3.01 -1.74 -24.40
CA GLU A 523 3.27 -0.94 -25.59
C GLU A 523 4.62 -0.21 -25.49
N ASP A 524 5.26 0.07 -26.63
CA ASP A 524 6.55 0.78 -26.66
C ASP A 524 6.42 2.26 -26.26
N GLN A 525 5.23 2.86 -26.36
CA GLN A 525 4.91 4.22 -25.92
C GLN A 525 3.51 4.25 -25.24
N PRO A 526 3.38 3.75 -23.99
CA PRO A 526 2.08 3.63 -23.32
C PRO A 526 1.42 4.99 -23.07
N GLU A 527 0.16 5.13 -23.48
CA GLU A 527 -0.60 6.38 -23.42
C GLU A 527 -0.84 6.87 -21.98
N ILE A 528 -0.86 8.21 -21.80
CA ILE A 528 -1.19 8.87 -20.54
C ILE A 528 -2.68 9.16 -20.52
N HIS A 529 -3.44 8.28 -19.86
CA HIS A 529 -4.86 8.48 -19.63
C HIS A 529 -5.10 9.50 -18.52
N LEU A 530 -6.26 10.16 -18.60
CA LEU A 530 -6.80 11.00 -17.53
C LEU A 530 -7.99 10.25 -16.94
N ALA A 531 -7.82 9.59 -15.80
CA ALA A 531 -8.81 8.67 -15.27
C ALA A 531 -9.11 8.87 -13.78
N TYR A 532 -10.34 8.52 -13.39
CA TYR A 532 -10.75 8.40 -12.00
C TYR A 532 -10.49 6.96 -11.50
N HIS A 533 -9.92 6.82 -10.30
CA HIS A 533 -9.71 5.52 -9.66
C HIS A 533 -9.60 5.64 -8.12
N LEU A 534 -9.65 4.50 -7.43
CA LEU A 534 -9.31 4.40 -6.01
C LEU A 534 -7.78 4.28 -5.84
N GLN A 535 -7.20 4.99 -4.87
CA GLN A 535 -5.75 5.04 -4.65
C GLN A 535 -5.28 4.12 -3.52
N ASN A 536 -6.01 4.09 -2.41
CA ASN A 536 -5.48 3.66 -1.10
C ASN A 536 -6.33 2.59 -0.38
N LEU A 537 -7.21 1.90 -1.12
CA LEU A 537 -8.16 0.93 -0.58
C LEU A 537 -7.47 -0.36 -0.07
N GLY A 538 -7.82 -0.81 1.14
CA GLY A 538 -7.25 -2.02 1.75
C GLY A 538 -7.80 -3.35 1.20
N SER A 539 -9.03 -3.35 0.69
CA SER A 539 -9.66 -4.49 0.03
C SER A 539 -10.82 -4.01 -0.84
N TYR A 540 -11.05 -4.68 -1.97
CA TYR A 540 -12.15 -4.41 -2.91
C TYR A 540 -13.40 -5.23 -2.58
N MET A 541 -13.51 -5.70 -1.32
CA MET A 541 -14.64 -6.45 -0.77
C MET A 541 -15.07 -5.86 0.57
N MET A 542 -16.37 -5.87 0.84
CA MET A 542 -17.01 -5.21 1.98
C MET A 542 -18.17 -6.07 2.51
N ASP A 543 -18.24 -6.31 3.82
CA ASP A 543 -19.36 -7.06 4.41
C ASP A 543 -20.69 -6.34 4.16
N ALA A 544 -21.66 -7.03 3.57
CA ALA A 544 -22.88 -6.41 3.05
C ALA A 544 -23.87 -5.97 4.14
N LYS A 545 -23.62 -6.25 5.43
CA LYS A 545 -24.49 -5.86 6.56
C LYS A 545 -23.96 -4.66 7.34
N THR A 546 -22.64 -4.60 7.51
CA THR A 546 -21.95 -3.56 8.30
C THR A 546 -21.35 -2.46 7.42
N GLY A 547 -21.12 -2.71 6.14
CA GLY A 547 -20.49 -1.75 5.22
C GLY A 547 -19.00 -1.53 5.48
N LYS A 548 -18.33 -2.46 6.18
CA LYS A 548 -16.88 -2.40 6.45
C LYS A 548 -16.11 -3.22 5.43
N LEU A 549 -14.94 -2.74 5.00
CA LEU A 549 -14.01 -3.53 4.19
C LEU A 549 -13.61 -4.81 4.92
N ILE A 550 -13.44 -5.91 4.18
CA ILE A 550 -13.05 -7.23 4.71
C ILE A 550 -11.83 -7.80 3.99
N ASP A 551 -11.04 -8.59 4.71
CA ASP A 551 -9.90 -9.32 4.17
C ASP A 551 -10.33 -10.61 3.43
N ARG A 552 -9.34 -11.41 2.96
CA ARG A 552 -9.60 -12.72 2.32
C ARG A 552 -10.11 -13.79 3.30
N GLN A 553 -10.16 -13.49 4.60
CA GLN A 553 -10.62 -14.35 5.70
C GLN A 553 -12.03 -13.97 6.18
N GLY A 554 -12.67 -12.96 5.56
CA GLY A 554 -14.00 -12.47 5.92
C GLY A 554 -13.99 -11.54 7.15
N LYS A 555 -12.81 -11.14 7.63
CA LYS A 555 -12.67 -10.33 8.84
C LYS A 555 -12.65 -8.85 8.50
N PRO A 556 -13.35 -7.98 9.26
CA PRO A 556 -13.29 -6.54 9.05
C PRO A 556 -11.86 -6.00 9.14
N ILE A 557 -11.43 -5.28 8.11
CA ILE A 557 -10.13 -4.61 8.09
C ILE A 557 -10.22 -3.41 9.04
N PRO A 558 -9.33 -3.30 10.06
CA PRO A 558 -9.29 -2.11 10.91
C PRO A 558 -8.82 -0.90 10.08
N PRO A 559 -9.39 0.30 10.29
CA PRO A 559 -8.97 1.50 9.56
C PRO A 559 -7.46 1.73 9.66
N LYS A 560 -6.80 1.80 8.49
CA LYS A 560 -5.34 1.91 8.34
C LYS A 560 -4.78 3.03 9.24
N PRO A 561 -3.99 2.71 10.28
CA PRO A 561 -3.56 3.72 11.25
C PRO A 561 -2.78 4.87 10.61
N THR A 562 -3.32 6.08 10.74
CA THR A 562 -2.75 7.32 10.22
C THR A 562 -1.79 7.98 11.21
N LYS A 563 -0.94 8.87 10.68
CA LYS A 563 -0.05 9.79 11.41
C LYS A 563 -0.42 11.26 11.20
N GLN A 564 -1.49 11.51 10.44
CA GLN A 564 -2.04 12.83 10.18
C GLN A 564 -3.30 13.02 11.03
N PHE A 565 -3.38 14.14 11.75
CA PHE A 565 -4.48 14.43 12.67
C PHE A 565 -5.16 15.75 12.29
N SER A 566 -6.48 15.71 12.13
CA SER A 566 -7.29 16.84 11.65
C SER A 566 -7.55 17.91 12.72
N ASP A 567 -7.43 17.55 13.99
CA ASP A 567 -7.91 18.29 15.16
C ASP A 567 -6.81 19.02 15.97
N ILE A 568 -5.54 18.87 15.57
CA ILE A 568 -4.39 19.48 16.28
C ILE A 568 -3.97 20.86 15.75
N LYS A 569 -4.69 21.41 14.77
CA LYS A 569 -4.39 22.70 14.14
C LYS A 569 -4.53 23.86 15.14
N GLY A 570 -3.41 24.47 15.52
CA GLY A 570 -3.36 25.57 16.50
C GLY A 570 -3.29 25.11 17.96
N HIS A 571 -3.25 23.80 18.22
CA HIS A 571 -3.01 23.26 19.56
C HIS A 571 -1.51 23.44 19.95
N PRO A 572 -1.16 23.85 21.20
CA PRO A 572 0.23 24.09 21.58
C PRO A 572 1.16 22.89 21.35
N ALA A 573 0.73 21.67 21.68
CA ALA A 573 1.50 20.45 21.49
C ALA A 573 1.56 19.94 20.02
N LYS A 574 1.08 20.70 19.02
CA LYS A 574 1.00 20.28 17.60
C LYS A 574 2.29 19.63 17.10
N GLU A 575 3.44 20.25 17.33
CA GLU A 575 4.71 19.77 16.78
C GLU A 575 5.23 18.54 17.51
N ASP A 576 5.01 18.45 18.82
CA ASP A 576 5.35 17.25 19.61
C ASP A 576 4.53 16.04 19.15
N ILE A 577 3.22 16.24 18.89
CA ILE A 577 2.32 15.22 18.37
C ILE A 577 2.81 14.72 16.99
N TYR A 578 3.12 15.61 16.05
CA TYR A 578 3.69 15.20 14.76
C TYR A 578 5.02 14.46 14.91
N LEU A 579 5.88 14.87 15.85
CA LEU A 579 7.18 14.26 16.07
C LEU A 579 7.07 12.83 16.64
N LEU A 580 6.14 12.58 17.56
CA LEU A 580 5.83 11.22 18.04
C LEU A 580 5.18 10.33 16.96
N ALA A 581 4.40 10.91 16.05
CA ALA A 581 3.79 10.18 14.95
C ALA A 581 4.83 9.72 13.91
N GLN A 582 5.79 10.61 13.59
CA GLN A 582 6.96 10.27 12.78
C GLN A 582 7.83 9.20 13.45
N ALA A 583 8.03 9.27 14.77
CA ALA A 583 8.69 8.24 15.57
C ALA A 583 7.91 6.91 15.70
N ASN A 584 6.73 6.79 15.07
CA ASN A 584 5.87 5.60 15.11
C ASN A 584 5.36 5.23 16.53
N ILE A 585 5.36 6.19 17.46
CA ILE A 585 4.90 6.03 18.85
C ILE A 585 3.39 6.19 18.93
N ILE A 586 2.85 7.22 18.26
CA ILE A 586 1.41 7.49 18.20
C ILE A 586 0.87 7.30 16.79
N LYS A 587 -0.40 6.89 16.72
CA LYS A 587 -1.18 6.67 15.50
C LYS A 587 -2.66 6.98 15.80
N SER A 588 -3.50 7.10 14.79
CA SER A 588 -4.96 7.19 14.93
C SER A 588 -5.66 6.30 13.91
N SER A 589 -6.83 5.75 14.25
CA SER A 589 -7.70 5.02 13.31
C SER A 589 -8.88 5.86 12.77
N ASP A 590 -8.99 7.14 13.17
CA ASP A 590 -10.13 8.01 12.83
C ASP A 590 -9.73 9.42 12.34
N ASN A 591 -8.44 9.61 12.03
CA ASN A 591 -7.84 10.89 11.63
C ASN A 591 -7.91 12.02 12.69
N LYS A 592 -8.03 11.67 13.97
CA LYS A 592 -7.98 12.61 15.11
C LYS A 592 -7.05 12.11 16.21
N PHE A 593 -6.51 13.04 17.00
CA PHE A 593 -5.63 12.74 18.14
C PHE A 593 -6.32 12.99 19.49
N TYR A 594 -7.35 13.83 19.53
CA TYR A 594 -8.06 14.28 20.73
C TYR A 594 -7.14 14.95 21.77
N PRO A 595 -6.38 16.00 21.39
CA PRO A 595 -5.30 16.58 22.22
C PRO A 595 -5.77 17.10 23.59
N ASN A 596 -7.04 17.52 23.70
CA ASN A 596 -7.66 18.04 24.91
C ASN A 596 -8.33 16.97 25.79
N SER A 597 -8.51 15.75 25.28
CA SER A 597 -9.03 14.62 26.08
C SER A 597 -7.93 14.10 27.01
N ASN A 598 -8.32 13.53 28.15
CA ASN A 598 -7.40 12.82 29.03
C ASN A 598 -6.81 11.58 28.34
N ILE A 599 -5.62 11.16 28.79
CA ILE A 599 -4.98 9.92 28.36
C ILE A 599 -5.19 8.82 29.40
N THR A 600 -5.55 7.63 28.96
CA THR A 600 -5.68 6.44 29.82
C THR A 600 -4.30 5.91 30.24
N LYS A 601 -4.25 5.12 31.31
CA LYS A 601 -3.01 4.41 31.68
C LYS A 601 -2.55 3.46 30.57
N LEU A 602 -3.46 2.79 29.87
CA LEU A 602 -3.14 1.87 28.77
C LEU A 602 -2.47 2.57 27.59
N GLU A 603 -3.02 3.70 27.14
CA GLU A 603 -2.42 4.53 26.08
C GLU A 603 -1.05 5.07 26.50
N ALA A 604 -0.93 5.58 27.73
CA ALA A 604 0.35 6.07 28.25
C ALA A 604 1.42 4.97 28.27
N LEU A 605 1.06 3.74 28.64
CA LEU A 605 1.98 2.60 28.57
C LEU A 605 2.32 2.22 27.13
N ALA A 606 1.34 2.19 26.22
CA ALA A 606 1.58 1.91 24.80
C ALA A 606 2.59 2.88 24.17
N TRP A 607 2.50 4.18 24.52
CA TRP A 607 3.46 5.19 24.04
C TRP A 607 4.85 5.03 24.67
N LEU A 608 4.94 4.61 25.94
CA LEU A 608 6.21 4.45 26.65
C LEU A 608 6.95 3.14 26.29
N ILE A 609 6.25 2.05 25.98
CA ILE A 609 6.88 0.86 25.41
C ILE A 609 7.35 1.12 23.97
N ALA A 610 6.60 1.90 23.19
CA ALA A 610 7.05 2.35 21.87
C ALA A 610 8.23 3.33 21.96
N ALA A 611 8.31 4.15 23.03
CA ALA A 611 9.52 4.93 23.37
C ALA A 611 10.75 4.06 23.69
N ARG A 612 10.56 2.75 23.92
CA ARG A 612 11.59 1.72 24.07
C ARG A 612 11.65 0.75 22.88
N GLY A 613 11.02 1.08 21.75
CA GLY A 613 11.05 0.31 20.49
C GLY A 613 10.01 -0.81 20.37
N TRP A 614 9.21 -1.06 21.41
CA TRP A 614 8.15 -2.07 21.40
C TRP A 614 6.86 -1.48 20.84
N HIS A 615 6.70 -1.55 19.52
CA HIS A 615 5.51 -1.03 18.84
C HIS A 615 4.35 -2.04 18.89
N VAL A 616 3.14 -1.50 19.08
CA VAL A 616 1.86 -2.25 19.09
C VAL A 616 0.90 -1.59 18.10
N GLU A 617 0.03 -2.38 17.48
CA GLU A 617 -0.99 -1.89 16.55
C GLU A 617 -2.31 -1.53 17.26
N LEU A 618 -3.14 -0.74 16.57
CA LEU A 618 -4.46 -0.33 17.07
C LEU A 618 -5.53 -1.39 16.74
N PRO A 619 -6.56 -1.55 17.59
CA PRO A 619 -6.77 -0.87 18.87
C PRO A 619 -5.88 -1.45 19.98
N TYR A 620 -5.60 -0.63 20.99
CA TYR A 620 -4.75 -1.04 22.12
C TYR A 620 -5.43 -2.06 23.04
N ASP A 621 -6.77 -2.07 23.13
CA ASP A 621 -7.52 -3.01 23.98
C ASP A 621 -7.33 -4.47 23.54
N ASP A 622 -7.42 -4.75 22.23
CA ASP A 622 -7.16 -6.07 21.64
C ASP A 622 -5.72 -6.55 21.92
N ASN A 623 -4.78 -5.61 22.13
CA ASN A 623 -3.38 -5.87 22.41
C ASN A 623 -2.99 -5.64 23.89
N LYS A 624 -3.97 -5.42 24.79
CA LYS A 624 -3.75 -4.98 26.18
C LYS A 624 -2.79 -5.86 26.97
N LYS A 625 -2.86 -7.18 26.79
CA LYS A 625 -1.89 -8.12 27.40
C LYS A 625 -0.46 -7.84 26.93
N ARG A 626 -0.23 -7.68 25.62
CA ARG A 626 1.10 -7.42 25.03
C ARG A 626 1.70 -6.11 25.51
N ILE A 627 0.85 -5.08 25.71
CA ILE A 627 1.27 -3.79 26.26
C ILE A 627 1.72 -3.94 27.72
N VAL A 628 0.96 -4.70 28.53
CA VAL A 628 1.31 -4.98 29.93
C VAL A 628 2.57 -5.85 30.04
N ASP A 629 2.66 -6.92 29.26
CA ASP A 629 3.83 -7.83 29.24
C ASP A 629 5.12 -7.05 28.96
N ALA A 630 5.15 -6.25 27.88
CA ALA A 630 6.30 -5.44 27.53
C ALA A 630 6.60 -4.34 28.56
N ALA A 631 5.57 -3.72 29.16
CA ALA A 631 5.76 -2.68 30.18
C ALA A 631 6.24 -3.24 31.53
N LEU A 632 6.00 -4.53 31.80
CA LEU A 632 6.59 -5.28 32.91
C LEU A 632 8.05 -5.65 32.61
N GLU A 633 8.34 -6.19 31.43
CA GLU A 633 9.69 -6.55 30.97
C GLU A 633 10.64 -5.34 30.97
N LEU A 634 10.13 -4.17 30.55
CA LEU A 634 10.84 -2.88 30.56
C LEU A 634 10.86 -2.18 31.93
N GLY A 635 10.30 -2.78 33.00
CA GLY A 635 10.28 -2.20 34.35
C GLY A 635 9.45 -0.91 34.52
N ILE A 636 8.64 -0.54 33.51
CA ILE A 636 7.80 0.67 33.52
C ILE A 636 6.70 0.55 34.57
N ILE A 637 6.16 -0.66 34.76
CA ILE A 637 5.14 -1.01 35.76
C ILE A 637 5.55 -2.25 36.59
N ASN A 638 4.69 -2.67 37.50
CA ASN A 638 4.82 -3.92 38.23
C ASN A 638 3.50 -4.71 38.22
N ASN A 639 3.54 -5.96 38.70
CA ASN A 639 2.40 -6.89 38.66
C ASN A 639 1.13 -6.42 39.40
N ASN A 640 1.23 -5.35 40.20
CA ASN A 640 0.10 -4.78 40.95
C ASN A 640 -0.53 -3.56 40.25
N THR A 641 -0.11 -3.21 39.02
CA THR A 641 -0.72 -2.12 38.25
C THR A 641 -2.08 -2.53 37.69
N THR A 642 -3.14 -1.98 38.27
CA THR A 642 -4.55 -2.14 37.90
C THR A 642 -5.10 -0.93 37.13
N ASP A 643 -6.40 -0.99 36.76
CA ASP A 643 -7.21 0.15 36.31
C ASP A 643 -6.68 0.83 35.05
N LEU A 644 -6.16 0.03 34.12
CA LEU A 644 -5.49 0.49 32.89
C LEU A 644 -6.36 1.40 32.01
N ASP A 645 -7.68 1.24 32.11
CA ASP A 645 -8.68 1.95 31.31
C ASP A 645 -9.08 3.30 31.92
N GLN A 646 -8.55 3.63 33.10
CA GLN A 646 -8.77 4.92 33.76
C GLN A 646 -7.76 5.98 33.30
N ASP A 647 -8.18 7.24 33.30
CA ASP A 647 -7.31 8.40 33.07
C ASP A 647 -6.09 8.37 34.02
N ILE A 648 -4.88 8.56 33.49
CA ILE A 648 -3.67 8.63 34.31
C ILE A 648 -3.56 9.98 35.03
N THR A 649 -3.12 9.96 36.29
CA THR A 649 -2.78 11.19 37.03
C THR A 649 -1.36 11.66 36.68
N LYS A 650 -1.09 12.95 36.85
CA LYS A 650 0.22 13.56 36.57
C LYS A 650 1.37 12.92 37.36
N LEU A 651 1.11 12.46 38.59
CA LEU A 651 2.10 11.76 39.42
C LEU A 651 2.28 10.28 39.03
N GLU A 652 1.24 9.59 38.53
CA GLU A 652 1.40 8.26 37.93
C GLU A 652 2.22 8.34 36.64
N LEU A 653 1.95 9.32 35.77
CA LEU A 653 2.75 9.54 34.56
C LEU A 653 4.21 9.90 34.90
N ALA A 654 4.44 10.70 35.95
CA ALA A 654 5.80 10.99 36.43
C ALA A 654 6.57 9.71 36.78
N ARG A 655 5.90 8.74 37.43
CA ARG A 655 6.50 7.44 37.76
C ARG A 655 6.81 6.63 36.51
N TYR A 656 5.86 6.52 35.57
CA TYR A 656 6.06 5.76 34.34
C TYR A 656 7.18 6.36 33.46
N LEU A 657 7.24 7.68 33.31
CA LEU A 657 8.30 8.39 32.58
C LEU A 657 9.68 8.10 33.18
N ILE A 658 9.85 8.25 34.50
CA ILE A 658 11.12 8.03 35.20
C ILE A 658 11.54 6.56 35.20
N ASN A 659 10.58 5.62 35.31
CA ASN A 659 10.86 4.19 35.10
C ASN A 659 11.32 3.93 33.65
N THR A 660 10.74 4.60 32.65
CA THR A 660 11.13 4.47 31.22
C THR A 660 12.53 5.05 30.94
N LEU A 661 13.08 5.87 31.84
CA LEU A 661 14.49 6.29 31.82
C LEU A 661 15.44 5.33 32.55
N ASP A 662 14.92 4.28 33.20
CA ASP A 662 15.67 3.39 34.12
C ASP A 662 16.19 4.13 35.38
N TYR A 663 15.58 5.28 35.73
CA TYR A 663 15.97 6.16 36.83
C TYR A 663 15.19 5.91 38.14
N ASP A 664 14.46 4.81 38.22
CA ASP A 664 13.61 4.47 39.37
C ASP A 664 14.42 4.24 40.67
N GLY A 665 15.61 3.65 40.55
CA GLY A 665 16.54 3.45 41.66
C GLY A 665 16.99 4.76 42.31
N ALA A 666 17.26 5.79 41.50
CA ALA A 666 17.53 7.14 42.00
C ALA A 666 16.28 7.76 42.64
N ALA A 667 15.12 7.66 41.96
CA ALA A 667 13.85 8.22 42.42
C ALA A 667 13.40 7.70 43.81
N LYS A 668 13.83 6.50 44.21
CA LYS A 668 13.58 5.89 45.53
C LYS A 668 14.41 6.48 46.67
N LEU A 669 15.43 7.31 46.39
CA LEU A 669 16.30 7.95 47.39
C LEU A 669 15.59 9.13 48.09
N ASN A 670 14.45 8.88 48.75
CA ASN A 670 13.50 9.89 49.23
C ASN A 670 14.10 11.03 50.09
N ASN A 671 15.25 10.80 50.74
CA ASN A 671 15.93 11.77 51.60
C ASN A 671 16.73 12.86 50.84
N VAL A 672 17.07 12.67 49.55
CA VAL A 672 17.87 13.67 48.80
C VAL A 672 17.01 14.75 48.13
N TYR A 673 15.70 14.49 47.95
CA TYR A 673 14.82 15.33 47.15
C TYR A 673 14.07 16.39 47.96
N LYS A 674 14.27 17.66 47.60
CA LYS A 674 13.51 18.81 48.13
C LYS A 674 12.59 19.36 47.04
N LEU A 675 11.28 19.34 47.30
CA LEU A 675 10.26 19.89 46.40
C LEU A 675 9.85 21.29 46.88
N ASN A 676 10.33 22.32 46.18
CA ASN A 676 9.97 23.72 46.44
C ASN A 676 8.62 24.05 45.77
N LEU A 677 7.57 23.34 46.17
CA LEU A 677 6.21 23.44 45.59
C LEU A 677 5.18 23.80 46.65
N ARG A 678 4.16 24.56 46.24
CA ARG A 678 3.02 24.97 47.08
C ARG A 678 2.12 23.80 47.51
N ASP A 679 2.19 22.69 46.79
CA ASP A 679 1.42 21.45 46.97
C ASP A 679 2.33 20.23 47.25
N ALA A 680 3.56 20.45 47.72
CA ALA A 680 4.53 19.38 48.02
C ALA A 680 4.04 18.36 49.08
N SER A 681 2.99 18.69 49.83
CA SER A 681 2.30 17.81 50.79
C SER A 681 1.29 16.86 50.16
N GLU A 682 0.81 17.13 48.94
CA GLU A 682 -0.08 16.22 48.19
C GLU A 682 0.68 15.07 47.51
N ILE A 683 2.01 15.11 47.51
CA ILE A 683 2.89 14.10 46.91
C ILE A 683 3.33 13.11 48.02
N PRO A 684 2.92 11.83 47.97
CA PRO A 684 3.33 10.83 48.96
C PRO A 684 4.84 10.73 49.08
N SER A 685 5.36 10.61 50.31
CA SER A 685 6.80 10.63 50.60
C SER A 685 7.62 9.62 49.79
N GLN A 686 7.04 8.45 49.49
CA GLN A 686 7.66 7.40 48.67
C GLN A 686 7.76 7.73 47.16
N TRP A 687 7.07 8.77 46.70
CA TRP A 687 7.05 9.21 45.29
C TRP A 687 7.66 10.61 45.09
N LYS A 688 8.28 11.19 46.13
CA LYS A 688 8.91 12.52 46.08
C LYS A 688 10.02 12.62 45.02
N GLY A 689 10.89 11.62 44.92
CA GLY A 689 11.96 11.61 43.92
C GLY A 689 11.46 11.50 42.48
N TYR A 690 10.38 10.77 42.24
CA TYR A 690 9.74 10.68 40.92
C TYR A 690 9.21 12.04 40.46
N ALA A 691 8.51 12.79 41.33
CA ALA A 691 8.08 14.14 41.02
C ALA A 691 9.28 15.10 40.83
N ALA A 692 10.30 15.01 41.68
CA ALA A 692 11.48 15.88 41.62
C ALA A 692 12.30 15.67 40.33
N LEU A 693 12.55 14.41 39.94
CA LEU A 693 13.23 14.08 38.68
C LEU A 693 12.37 14.45 37.47
N SER A 694 11.05 14.21 37.50
CA SER A 694 10.14 14.58 36.42
C SER A 694 10.10 16.10 36.16
N ILE A 695 10.35 16.92 37.19
CA ILE A 695 10.51 18.37 37.05
C ILE A 695 11.93 18.72 36.58
N GLY A 696 12.96 18.19 37.24
CA GLY A 696 14.36 18.53 36.97
C GLY A 696 14.86 18.12 35.56
N LEU A 697 14.32 17.04 35.02
CA LEU A 697 14.56 16.57 33.64
C LEU A 697 13.60 17.24 32.62
N ASN A 698 12.82 18.24 33.04
CA ASN A 698 11.87 18.99 32.22
C ASN A 698 10.78 18.12 31.53
N LEU A 699 10.47 16.95 32.10
CA LEU A 699 9.44 16.04 31.58
C LEU A 699 8.03 16.58 31.86
N GLN A 700 7.81 17.16 33.05
CA GLN A 700 6.54 17.74 33.45
C GLN A 700 6.76 18.96 34.37
N GLN A 701 6.35 20.14 33.94
CA GLN A 701 6.56 21.38 34.69
C GLN A 701 5.48 21.64 35.75
N PRO A 702 5.82 22.33 36.86
CA PRO A 702 4.85 23.00 37.72
C PRO A 702 4.20 24.19 37.03
N ILE A 703 2.95 24.49 37.40
CA ILE A 703 2.24 25.72 36.98
C ILE A 703 1.98 26.55 38.24
N GLU A 704 2.34 27.83 38.23
CA GLU A 704 2.23 28.74 39.38
C GLU A 704 2.82 28.19 40.70
N GLY A 705 3.88 27.38 40.60
CA GLY A 705 4.53 26.73 41.75
C GLY A 705 3.76 25.54 42.36
N LYS A 706 2.74 25.02 41.67
CA LYS A 706 2.06 23.75 41.98
C LYS A 706 2.42 22.67 40.96
N PHE A 707 2.65 21.44 41.41
CA PHE A 707 2.79 20.30 40.50
C PHE A 707 1.43 19.75 40.05
N SER A 708 0.41 19.74 40.92
CA SER A 708 -0.90 19.10 40.75
C SER A 708 -0.79 17.57 40.58
N PRO A 709 -0.34 16.81 41.61
CA PRO A 709 -0.07 15.38 41.47
C PRO A 709 -1.30 14.55 41.06
N ASN A 710 -2.47 14.92 41.57
CA ASN A 710 -3.73 14.18 41.41
C ASN A 710 -4.53 14.59 40.16
N SER A 711 -4.14 15.65 39.44
CA SER A 711 -4.85 16.05 38.22
C SER A 711 -4.65 15.02 37.11
N LYS A 712 -5.71 14.74 36.35
CA LYS A 712 -5.61 14.00 35.08
C LYS A 712 -4.81 14.83 34.06
N ILE A 713 -4.19 14.17 33.10
CA ILE A 713 -3.37 14.82 32.06
C ILE A 713 -3.94 14.56 30.67
N THR A 714 -3.95 15.60 29.83
CA THR A 714 -4.45 15.51 28.45
C THR A 714 -3.45 14.81 27.52
N LYS A 715 -3.94 14.20 26.43
CA LYS A 715 -3.11 13.55 25.40
C LYS A 715 -2.06 14.49 24.82
N GLY A 716 -2.39 15.77 24.64
CA GLY A 716 -1.44 16.80 24.20
C GLY A 716 -0.31 17.04 25.20
N ASN A 717 -0.62 17.18 26.50
CA ASN A 717 0.40 17.40 27.53
C ASN A 717 1.26 16.14 27.77
N ALA A 718 0.66 14.95 27.65
CA ALA A 718 1.39 13.68 27.69
C ALA A 718 2.32 13.51 26.48
N ALA A 719 1.91 13.94 25.28
CA ALA A 719 2.76 13.92 24.09
C ALA A 719 4.01 14.80 24.28
N SER A 720 3.86 16.04 24.75
CA SER A 720 5.01 16.89 25.09
C SER A 720 5.93 16.25 26.15
N ALA A 721 5.37 15.57 27.17
CA ALA A 721 6.16 14.88 28.18
C ALA A 721 6.98 13.68 27.61
N VAL A 722 6.42 12.92 26.66
CA VAL A 722 7.13 11.84 25.95
C VAL A 722 8.16 12.41 24.95
N VAL A 723 7.92 13.59 24.35
CA VAL A 723 8.95 14.28 23.56
C VAL A 723 10.09 14.79 24.43
N SER A 724 9.83 15.31 25.64
CA SER A 724 10.90 15.62 26.61
C SER A 724 11.68 14.37 27.02
N LEU A 725 11.00 13.25 27.28
CA LEU A 725 11.61 11.96 27.62
C LEU A 725 12.64 11.51 26.58
N LEU A 726 12.30 11.63 25.30
CA LEU A 726 13.15 11.27 24.16
C LEU A 726 14.26 12.30 23.83
N LYS A 727 14.37 13.36 24.64
CA LYS A 727 15.43 14.38 24.61
C LYS A 727 16.31 14.35 25.87
N VAL A 728 16.10 13.39 26.78
CA VAL A 728 17.01 13.18 27.93
C VAL A 728 18.22 12.39 27.46
N ASP A 729 19.40 12.99 27.54
CA ASP A 729 20.67 12.29 27.44
C ASP A 729 20.77 11.23 28.55
N LYS A 730 21.14 10.00 28.20
CA LYS A 730 21.25 8.83 29.10
C LYS A 730 22.71 8.49 29.40
#